data_AF-A0AAE6F215-F1
#
_entry.id   AF-A0AAE6F215-F1
#
_cell.length_a   1.000
_cell.length_b   1.000
_cell.length_c   1.000
_cell.angle_alpha   90.00
_cell.angle_beta   90.00
_cell.angle_gamma   90.00
#
_symmetry.space_group_name_H-M   'P 1'
#
loop_
_entity.id
_entity.type
_entity.pdbx_description
1 polymer ?
#
loop_
_entity_poly.entity_id
_entity_poly.type
_entity_poly.pdbx_seq_one_letter_code
_entity_poly.pdbx_strand_id
1 'polypeptide(L)'
;MSDFKRLNGLMIGFVIKGEAHIYDENNMTQCNSGDIFIINHRDLYRFQLQQDGIICYIQFQMKYLADKFDDVHCLYFHLTDATTTKNIHQLRNIMARLVSTHIRHNELSKLTEQQLVIQLLMHMIHYVPRTYHSNQSILNDDKVNQVCDYIELHFHEDLSLSELSEYVGWSESHLSKKFAESLGVGFQHFLNTTRIEHAKLDLTYTDETITDIALQNGFSSAASFARTFKHFTHQTPKQYRGDRPAITENQQSAQHNYHDRELILLLNDYIEEMNHFIEDIEKMNYKEIAFKPTNQQLNQFNHIIQVGYLRNLLNTQYQSQLLTCHHDFHVNEVLAYDVMPYIMKKLNAPFTYDAEISNIFYDIDLCLDFLLDHNFSLTMHLDQYDSRDYIDAFKVFIHHVALHVSHRKDLKFNLYVTTLHTSLIEMIDYFKALFPNGGLYIHLDQATERHLPLLKRLEPHINHFVFDANSNDAVDFNKMNDDEFKTASQIIINKTNYLIDLMHRHNLKRPLILLNWNTLTGDTFITNGEYFRGGIIIEQLLKLSSKVEGIGYWLNYDLHVSHCRNERDYMNSIELFHQYNGKRPVYFTALLFNKLTSNILYSDDTCIVTGTDSNFQILLYDAKHFNPYLALDNQMNMRATEMIHLNINALEDGMYKIKHFTLDKENGALFNLWRKHHTIHGMDKDSIDYVNRMSFPKLEVYDIDITETLALNIKMITNGIHLIEVKRYPSS
;
A
#
# COMPACT_ATOMS: atom_id res chain seq x y z
N MET A 1 -22.46 -45.72 -17.70
CA MET A 1 -22.21 -44.81 -18.83
C MET A 1 -22.80 -43.47 -18.42
N SER A 2 -22.14 -42.82 -17.46
CA SER A 2 -21.18 -41.71 -17.65
C SER A 2 -21.92 -40.37 -17.65
N ASP A 3 -21.91 -39.68 -16.49
CA ASP A 3 -22.54 -38.37 -16.23
C ASP A 3 -21.89 -37.24 -17.05
N PHE A 4 -21.99 -37.30 -18.38
CA PHE A 4 -21.69 -36.16 -19.24
C PHE A 4 -22.85 -35.17 -19.16
N LYS A 5 -22.53 -33.89 -18.97
CA LYS A 5 -23.50 -32.79 -19.02
C LYS A 5 -23.39 -32.11 -20.38
N ARG A 6 -24.54 -31.73 -20.96
CA ARG A 6 -24.56 -30.87 -22.16
C ARG A 6 -24.62 -29.40 -21.74
N LEU A 7 -23.70 -28.59 -22.23
CA LEU A 7 -23.65 -27.18 -21.86
C LEU A 7 -24.68 -26.35 -22.62
N ASN A 8 -25.56 -25.64 -21.90
CA ASN A 8 -26.46 -24.62 -22.47
C ASN A 8 -25.89 -23.21 -22.30
N GLY A 9 -24.85 -22.89 -23.07
CA GLY A 9 -24.22 -21.57 -23.09
C GLY A 9 -22.73 -21.69 -23.31
N LEU A 10 -21.93 -20.82 -22.69
CA LEU A 10 -20.47 -20.82 -22.79
C LEU A 10 -19.86 -20.94 -21.39
N MET A 11 -18.83 -21.75 -21.23
CA MET A 11 -18.10 -21.87 -19.97
C MET A 11 -16.62 -21.62 -20.20
N ILE A 12 -16.03 -20.76 -19.38
CA ILE A 12 -14.59 -20.58 -19.29
C ILE A 12 -14.17 -20.89 -17.85
N GLY A 13 -13.07 -21.61 -17.69
CA GLY A 13 -12.51 -21.87 -16.37
C GLY A 13 -11.01 -22.04 -16.40
N PHE A 14 -10.42 -22.15 -15.23
CA PHE A 14 -9.02 -22.46 -15.07
C PHE A 14 -8.77 -23.27 -13.80
N VAL A 15 -7.65 -23.99 -13.78
CA VAL A 15 -7.20 -24.75 -12.61
C VAL A 15 -6.41 -23.81 -11.71
N ILE A 16 -6.94 -23.52 -10.52
CA ILE A 16 -6.26 -22.67 -9.53
C ILE A 16 -5.09 -23.45 -8.91
N LYS A 17 -5.35 -24.70 -8.54
CA LYS A 17 -4.40 -25.58 -7.87
C LYS A 17 -4.63 -27.03 -8.29
N GLY A 18 -3.56 -27.81 -8.40
CA GLY A 18 -3.60 -29.23 -8.74
C GLY A 18 -3.81 -29.47 -10.24
N GLU A 19 -4.52 -30.54 -10.55
CA GLU A 19 -4.71 -31.07 -11.90
C GLU A 19 -6.17 -31.46 -12.12
N ALA A 20 -6.71 -31.14 -13.30
CA ALA A 20 -8.06 -31.47 -13.72
C ALA A 20 -8.06 -32.17 -15.08
N HIS A 21 -8.86 -33.23 -15.22
CA HIS A 21 -9.15 -33.89 -16.49
C HIS A 21 -10.54 -33.48 -16.96
N ILE A 22 -10.60 -32.93 -18.17
CA ILE A 22 -11.82 -32.47 -18.83
C ILE A 22 -12.09 -33.43 -19.98
N TYR A 23 -13.23 -34.11 -19.93
CA TYR A 23 -13.63 -35.06 -20.95
C TYR A 23 -14.65 -34.41 -21.88
N ASP A 24 -14.41 -34.50 -23.18
CA ASP A 24 -15.42 -34.32 -24.24
C ASP A 24 -15.90 -35.69 -24.76
N GLU A 25 -16.78 -35.74 -25.78
CA GLU A 25 -17.32 -37.01 -26.31
C GLU A 25 -16.25 -37.98 -26.82
N ASN A 26 -15.10 -37.46 -27.29
CA ASN A 26 -14.10 -38.22 -28.04
C ASN A 26 -12.68 -38.13 -27.44
N ASN A 27 -12.40 -37.15 -26.59
CA ASN A 27 -11.08 -36.81 -26.09
C ASN A 27 -11.09 -36.47 -24.59
N MET A 28 -9.91 -36.55 -24.00
CA MET A 28 -9.63 -36.09 -22.65
C MET A 28 -8.53 -35.04 -22.72
N THR A 29 -8.79 -33.86 -22.15
CA THR A 29 -7.84 -32.77 -22.00
C THR A 29 -7.35 -32.73 -20.56
N GLN A 30 -6.04 -32.81 -20.37
CA GLN A 30 -5.39 -32.66 -19.07
C GLN A 30 -5.02 -31.18 -18.87
N CYS A 31 -5.47 -30.59 -17.77
CA CYS A 31 -5.19 -29.21 -17.38
C CYS A 31 -4.45 -29.19 -16.04
N ASN A 32 -3.31 -28.50 -16.00
CA ASN A 32 -2.51 -28.27 -14.80
C ASN A 32 -2.81 -26.90 -14.19
N SER A 33 -2.25 -26.62 -13.01
CA SER A 33 -2.39 -25.33 -12.33
C SER A 33 -2.00 -24.16 -13.26
N GLY A 34 -2.91 -23.20 -13.40
CA GLY A 34 -2.77 -22.06 -14.30
C GLY A 34 -3.27 -22.30 -15.73
N ASP A 35 -3.68 -23.51 -16.10
CA ASP A 35 -4.24 -23.77 -17.43
C ASP A 35 -5.71 -23.35 -17.50
N ILE A 36 -6.09 -22.69 -18.61
CA ILE A 36 -7.48 -22.31 -18.93
C ILE A 36 -8.12 -23.40 -19.79
N PHE A 37 -9.42 -23.59 -19.62
CA PHE A 37 -10.25 -24.38 -20.50
C PHE A 37 -11.52 -23.62 -20.91
N ILE A 38 -12.07 -23.98 -22.07
CA ILE A 38 -13.35 -23.48 -22.56
C ILE A 38 -14.21 -24.67 -22.96
N ILE A 39 -15.50 -24.63 -22.61
CA ILE A 39 -16.52 -25.57 -23.08
C ILE A 39 -17.56 -24.74 -23.82
N ASN A 40 -17.80 -25.08 -25.09
CA ASN A 40 -18.70 -24.34 -25.96
C ASN A 40 -20.14 -24.84 -25.84
N HIS A 41 -21.04 -24.09 -26.47
CA HIS A 41 -22.45 -24.44 -26.48
C HIS A 41 -22.68 -25.81 -27.12
N ARG A 42 -23.51 -26.64 -26.47
CA ARG A 42 -23.87 -28.02 -26.83
C ARG A 42 -22.77 -29.07 -26.69
N ASP A 43 -21.56 -28.69 -26.30
CA ASP A 43 -20.52 -29.66 -25.96
C ASP A 43 -20.98 -30.53 -24.78
N LEU A 44 -20.73 -31.85 -24.89
CA LEU A 44 -20.78 -32.74 -23.74
C LEU A 44 -19.49 -32.60 -22.95
N TYR A 45 -19.60 -32.41 -21.64
CA TYR A 45 -18.43 -32.27 -20.77
C TYR A 45 -18.58 -33.08 -19.49
N ARG A 46 -17.43 -33.48 -18.94
CA ARG A 46 -17.31 -34.03 -17.58
C ARG A 46 -15.98 -33.61 -16.96
N PHE A 47 -16.02 -33.23 -15.68
CA PHE A 47 -14.82 -32.90 -14.91
C PHE A 47 -14.40 -34.07 -14.01
N GLN A 48 -13.10 -34.30 -13.91
CA GLN A 48 -12.48 -35.15 -12.90
C GLN A 48 -11.27 -34.43 -12.30
N LEU A 49 -11.37 -34.07 -11.02
CA LEU A 49 -10.28 -33.46 -10.27
C LEU A 49 -9.37 -34.54 -9.69
N GLN A 50 -8.06 -34.35 -9.80
CA GLN A 50 -7.07 -35.15 -9.07
C GLN A 50 -6.83 -34.52 -7.68
N GLN A 51 -6.33 -35.30 -6.71
CA GLN A 51 -6.22 -34.95 -5.27
C GLN A 51 -5.86 -33.47 -4.99
N ASP A 52 -6.61 -32.81 -4.09
CA ASP A 52 -6.52 -31.38 -3.70
C ASP A 52 -6.61 -30.36 -4.85
N GLY A 53 -7.19 -30.77 -5.99
CA GLY A 53 -7.43 -29.90 -7.15
C GLY A 53 -8.56 -28.89 -6.92
N ILE A 54 -8.31 -27.65 -7.31
CA ILE A 54 -9.26 -26.53 -7.26
C ILE A 54 -9.41 -25.95 -8.66
N ILE A 55 -10.63 -25.88 -9.17
CA ILE A 55 -10.97 -25.18 -10.41
C ILE A 55 -11.92 -24.03 -10.12
N CYS A 56 -11.80 -22.97 -10.90
CA CYS A 56 -12.81 -21.93 -11.01
C CYS A 56 -13.34 -21.95 -12.44
N TYR A 57 -14.65 -21.79 -12.60
CA TYR A 57 -15.26 -21.55 -13.90
C TYR A 57 -16.42 -20.55 -13.79
N ILE A 58 -16.63 -19.82 -14.88
CA ILE A 58 -17.75 -18.91 -15.09
C ILE A 58 -18.57 -19.48 -16.25
N GLN A 59 -19.85 -19.71 -16.00
CA GLN A 59 -20.80 -20.18 -16.99
C GLN A 59 -21.75 -19.06 -17.41
N PHE A 60 -21.66 -18.65 -18.67
CA PHE A 60 -22.61 -17.75 -19.31
C PHE A 60 -23.79 -18.55 -19.84
N GLN A 61 -24.98 -18.26 -19.32
CA GLN A 61 -26.22 -18.87 -19.81
C GLN A 61 -26.52 -18.39 -21.22
N MET A 62 -27.05 -19.27 -22.08
CA MET A 62 -27.32 -18.91 -23.48
C MET A 62 -28.29 -17.72 -23.61
N LYS A 63 -29.31 -17.64 -22.74
CA LYS A 63 -30.23 -16.49 -22.67
C LYS A 63 -29.51 -15.15 -22.47
N TYR A 64 -28.47 -15.12 -21.63
CA TYR A 64 -27.70 -13.91 -21.39
C TYR A 64 -26.86 -13.51 -22.60
N LEU A 65 -26.28 -14.49 -23.29
CA LEU A 65 -25.45 -14.25 -24.47
C LEU A 65 -26.31 -13.77 -25.67
N ALA A 66 -27.47 -14.39 -25.88
CA ALA A 66 -28.39 -14.05 -26.96
C ALA A 66 -28.99 -12.63 -26.85
N ASP A 67 -29.09 -12.08 -25.63
CA ASP A 67 -29.48 -10.67 -25.41
C ASP A 67 -28.38 -9.66 -25.81
N LYS A 68 -27.11 -10.11 -25.89
CA LYS A 68 -25.95 -9.24 -26.11
C LYS A 68 -25.36 -9.36 -27.51
N PHE A 69 -25.51 -10.51 -28.15
CA PHE A 69 -24.89 -10.82 -29.43
C PHE A 69 -25.85 -11.55 -30.36
N ASP A 70 -25.92 -11.10 -31.61
CA ASP A 70 -26.59 -11.83 -32.69
C ASP A 70 -25.80 -13.11 -33.05
N ASP A 71 -26.51 -14.15 -33.50
CA ASP A 71 -25.94 -15.43 -33.94
C ASP A 71 -25.01 -16.14 -32.94
N VAL A 72 -25.22 -15.91 -31.63
CA VAL A 72 -24.34 -16.47 -30.58
C VAL A 72 -24.33 -18.00 -30.54
N HIS A 73 -25.39 -18.66 -31.03
CA HIS A 73 -25.46 -20.12 -31.15
C HIS A 73 -24.42 -20.67 -32.15
N CYS A 74 -23.92 -19.83 -33.06
CA CYS A 74 -22.91 -20.20 -34.06
C CYS A 74 -21.47 -19.89 -33.61
N LEU A 75 -21.28 -19.27 -32.43
CA LEU A 75 -19.97 -18.91 -31.89
C LEU A 75 -19.30 -20.10 -31.22
N TYR A 76 -18.13 -20.48 -31.74
CA TYR A 76 -17.30 -21.53 -31.15
C TYR A 76 -15.89 -21.00 -30.89
N PHE A 77 -15.48 -21.03 -29.62
CA PHE A 77 -14.18 -20.54 -29.15
C PHE A 77 -13.17 -21.69 -29.10
N HIS A 78 -11.95 -21.44 -29.59
CA HIS A 78 -10.87 -22.41 -29.61
C HIS A 78 -9.64 -21.85 -28.91
N LEU A 79 -9.17 -22.54 -27.87
CA LEU A 79 -7.84 -22.30 -27.32
C LEU A 79 -6.83 -22.98 -28.24
N THR A 80 -6.07 -22.20 -28.98
CA THR A 80 -5.02 -22.68 -29.91
C THR A 80 -3.66 -22.12 -29.51
N ASP A 81 -2.57 -22.66 -30.07
CA ASP A 81 -1.21 -22.12 -29.92
C ASP A 81 -1.07 -20.66 -30.39
N ALA A 82 -2.03 -20.16 -31.18
CA ALA A 82 -2.12 -18.76 -31.58
C ALA A 82 -2.64 -17.84 -30.47
N THR A 83 -3.23 -18.40 -29.40
CA THR A 83 -3.63 -17.66 -28.21
C THR A 83 -2.36 -17.28 -27.45
N THR A 84 -1.95 -16.02 -27.58
CA THR A 84 -0.71 -15.57 -26.92
C THR A 84 -0.78 -15.84 -25.42
N THR A 85 0.37 -16.21 -24.83
CA THR A 85 0.50 -16.36 -23.37
C THR A 85 -0.07 -15.15 -22.64
N LYS A 86 0.18 -13.94 -23.14
CA LYS A 86 -0.36 -12.68 -22.61
C LYS A 86 -1.90 -12.66 -22.49
N ASN A 87 -2.63 -13.18 -23.48
CA ASN A 87 -4.10 -13.23 -23.43
C ASN A 87 -4.58 -14.26 -22.39
N ILE A 88 -3.89 -15.39 -22.27
CA ILE A 88 -4.17 -16.41 -21.24
C ILE A 88 -3.91 -15.84 -19.83
N HIS A 89 -2.84 -15.06 -19.65
CA HIS A 89 -2.60 -14.31 -18.41
C HIS A 89 -3.75 -13.34 -18.10
N GLN A 90 -4.23 -12.59 -19.10
CA GLN A 90 -5.32 -11.63 -18.90
C GLN A 90 -6.65 -12.29 -18.52
N LEU A 91 -7.02 -13.40 -19.17
CA LEU A 91 -8.22 -14.15 -18.84
C LEU A 91 -8.16 -14.67 -17.39
N ARG A 92 -7.02 -15.23 -16.96
CA ARG A 92 -6.80 -15.66 -15.57
C ARG A 92 -6.95 -14.52 -14.57
N ASN A 93 -6.35 -13.37 -14.87
CA ASN A 93 -6.43 -12.18 -14.02
C ASN A 93 -7.88 -11.75 -13.80
N ILE A 94 -8.67 -11.63 -14.89
CA ILE A 94 -10.08 -11.23 -14.79
C ILE A 94 -10.87 -12.25 -13.98
N MET A 95 -10.70 -13.55 -14.22
CA MET A 95 -11.39 -14.60 -13.47
C MET A 95 -11.00 -14.61 -11.98
N ALA A 96 -9.71 -14.49 -11.66
CA ALA A 96 -9.22 -14.45 -10.28
C ALA A 96 -9.74 -13.24 -9.51
N ARG A 97 -9.81 -12.07 -10.16
CA ARG A 97 -10.43 -10.86 -9.59
C ARG A 97 -11.92 -11.04 -9.36
N LEU A 98 -12.63 -11.69 -10.27
CA LEU A 98 -14.07 -11.92 -10.15
C LEU A 98 -14.37 -12.80 -8.93
N VAL A 99 -13.66 -13.92 -8.76
CA VAL A 99 -13.82 -14.80 -7.59
C VAL A 99 -13.44 -14.06 -6.31
N SER A 100 -12.34 -13.32 -6.32
CA SER A 100 -11.89 -12.54 -5.16
C SER A 100 -12.90 -11.45 -4.76
N THR A 101 -13.53 -10.78 -5.74
CA THR A 101 -14.58 -9.77 -5.53
C THR A 101 -15.84 -10.40 -4.96
N HIS A 102 -16.18 -11.60 -5.44
CA HIS A 102 -17.33 -12.37 -4.98
C HIS A 102 -17.21 -12.74 -3.50
N ILE A 103 -16.05 -13.27 -3.10
CA ILE A 103 -15.78 -13.67 -1.71
C ILE A 103 -15.78 -12.47 -0.75
N ARG A 104 -15.36 -11.27 -1.20
CA ARG A 104 -15.22 -10.09 -0.34
C ARG A 104 -16.54 -9.43 0.08
N HIS A 105 -17.65 -9.69 -0.63
CA HIS A 105 -19.01 -9.20 -0.31
C HIS A 105 -19.11 -7.73 0.17
N ASN A 106 -18.53 -6.77 -0.58
CA ASN A 106 -18.62 -5.34 -0.28
C ASN A 106 -19.83 -4.67 -0.98
N GLU A 107 -20.12 -3.40 -0.66
CA GLU A 107 -21.28 -2.65 -1.17
C GLU A 107 -21.31 -2.53 -2.71
N LEU A 108 -20.13 -2.52 -3.35
CA LEU A 108 -19.96 -2.42 -4.80
C LEU A 108 -19.68 -3.76 -5.49
N SER A 109 -19.48 -4.86 -4.75
CA SER A 109 -19.07 -6.17 -5.28
C SER A 109 -19.94 -6.60 -6.44
N LYS A 110 -21.26 -6.38 -6.34
CA LYS A 110 -22.22 -6.73 -7.39
C LYS A 110 -22.00 -5.96 -8.70
N LEU A 111 -21.64 -4.67 -8.61
CA LEU A 111 -21.35 -3.84 -9.78
C LEU A 111 -19.99 -4.20 -10.39
N THR A 112 -18.99 -4.42 -9.54
CA THR A 112 -17.64 -4.84 -9.98
C THR A 112 -17.67 -6.23 -10.61
N GLU A 113 -18.43 -7.17 -10.08
CA GLU A 113 -18.68 -8.47 -10.70
C GLU A 113 -19.28 -8.30 -12.09
N GLN A 114 -20.32 -7.48 -12.24
CA GLN A 114 -20.93 -7.21 -13.55
C GLN A 114 -19.93 -6.62 -14.55
N GLN A 115 -19.12 -5.66 -14.11
CA GLN A 115 -18.04 -5.09 -14.93
C GLN A 115 -17.04 -6.16 -15.36
N LEU A 116 -16.55 -6.99 -14.44
CA LEU A 116 -15.56 -8.03 -14.72
C LEU A 116 -16.13 -9.12 -15.64
N VAL A 117 -17.40 -9.49 -15.48
CA VAL A 117 -18.12 -10.41 -16.39
C VAL A 117 -18.17 -9.84 -17.81
N ILE A 118 -18.51 -8.56 -17.97
CA ILE A 118 -18.52 -7.88 -19.27
C ILE A 118 -17.10 -7.81 -19.85
N GLN A 119 -16.11 -7.45 -19.03
CA GLN A 119 -14.72 -7.39 -19.45
C GLN A 119 -14.20 -8.75 -19.90
N LEU A 120 -14.55 -9.82 -19.20
CA LEU A 120 -14.20 -11.19 -19.54
C LEU A 120 -14.76 -11.57 -20.91
N LEU A 121 -16.06 -11.32 -21.15
CA LEU A 121 -16.70 -11.57 -22.44
C LEU A 121 -16.06 -10.77 -23.57
N MET A 122 -15.85 -9.47 -23.36
CA MET A 122 -15.17 -8.63 -24.34
C MET A 122 -13.78 -9.17 -24.66
N HIS A 123 -13.01 -9.57 -23.65
CA HIS A 123 -11.67 -10.10 -23.85
C HIS A 123 -11.70 -11.42 -24.62
N MET A 124 -12.62 -12.33 -24.29
CA MET A 124 -12.82 -13.57 -25.04
C MET A 124 -13.15 -13.30 -26.51
N ILE A 125 -14.10 -12.41 -26.79
CA ILE A 125 -14.55 -12.06 -28.15
C ILE A 125 -13.43 -11.46 -29.01
N HIS A 126 -12.60 -10.61 -28.44
CA HIS A 126 -11.55 -9.90 -29.19
C HIS A 126 -10.27 -10.71 -29.36
N TYR A 127 -9.92 -11.56 -28.39
CA TYR A 127 -8.57 -12.12 -28.28
C TYR A 127 -8.51 -13.65 -28.22
N VAL A 128 -9.64 -14.34 -28.08
CA VAL A 128 -9.71 -15.80 -28.22
C VAL A 128 -10.16 -16.13 -29.63
N PRO A 129 -9.40 -16.93 -30.40
CA PRO A 129 -9.81 -17.37 -31.73
C PRO A 129 -11.20 -18.00 -31.72
N ARG A 130 -12.02 -17.62 -32.71
CA ARG A 130 -13.39 -18.12 -32.85
C ARG A 130 -13.67 -18.52 -34.29
N THR A 131 -14.46 -19.56 -34.46
CA THR A 131 -15.05 -19.93 -35.75
C THR A 131 -16.54 -19.64 -35.72
N TYR A 132 -17.05 -19.07 -36.81
CA TYR A 132 -18.48 -19.08 -37.07
C TYR A 132 -18.79 -20.36 -37.84
N HIS A 133 -19.62 -21.22 -37.28
CA HIS A 133 -20.19 -22.33 -38.03
C HIS A 133 -21.28 -21.79 -38.97
N SER A 134 -20.89 -21.01 -39.98
CA SER A 134 -21.77 -20.62 -41.08
C SER A 134 -21.37 -21.42 -42.31
N ASN A 135 -22.24 -22.34 -42.73
CA ASN A 135 -22.38 -22.92 -44.07
C ASN A 135 -21.08 -23.08 -44.89
N GLN A 136 -20.51 -24.30 -44.97
CA GLN A 136 -20.15 -24.93 -46.26
C GLN A 136 -19.44 -26.31 -46.26
N SER A 137 -19.12 -26.99 -45.13
CA SER A 137 -18.36 -28.26 -45.27
C SER A 137 -18.69 -29.46 -44.38
N ILE A 138 -19.86 -29.56 -43.72
CA ILE A 138 -20.32 -30.82 -43.08
C ILE A 138 -21.86 -30.95 -43.23
N LEU A 139 -22.34 -31.25 -44.44
CA LEU A 139 -23.75 -31.15 -44.86
C LEU A 139 -24.77 -32.05 -44.12
N ASN A 140 -24.38 -32.92 -43.18
CA ASN A 140 -25.30 -33.82 -42.48
C ASN A 140 -25.44 -33.58 -40.96
N ASP A 141 -24.41 -33.14 -40.23
CA ASP A 141 -24.55 -32.75 -38.81
C ASP A 141 -25.11 -31.33 -38.64
N ASP A 142 -24.88 -30.47 -39.62
CA ASP A 142 -25.37 -29.09 -39.65
C ASP A 142 -26.90 -29.00 -39.62
N LYS A 143 -27.61 -29.96 -40.24
CA LYS A 143 -29.08 -30.00 -40.22
C LYS A 143 -29.66 -30.34 -38.85
N VAL A 144 -29.00 -31.19 -38.07
CA VAL A 144 -29.45 -31.47 -36.69
C VAL A 144 -29.26 -30.22 -35.83
N ASN A 145 -28.13 -29.50 -35.99
CA ASN A 145 -27.91 -28.23 -35.30
C ASN A 145 -28.90 -27.14 -35.73
N GLN A 146 -29.25 -27.04 -37.03
CA GLN A 146 -30.31 -26.14 -37.51
C GLN A 146 -31.67 -26.46 -36.89
N VAL A 147 -32.00 -27.74 -36.70
CA VAL A 147 -33.21 -28.14 -35.98
C VAL A 147 -33.12 -27.76 -34.50
N CYS A 148 -31.97 -27.91 -33.85
CA CYS A 148 -31.76 -27.46 -32.48
C CYS A 148 -31.91 -25.95 -32.33
N ASP A 149 -31.30 -25.16 -33.22
CA ASP A 149 -31.41 -23.69 -33.25
C ASP A 149 -32.86 -23.27 -33.43
N TYR A 150 -33.57 -23.94 -34.35
CA TYR A 150 -34.99 -23.70 -34.58
C TYR A 150 -35.82 -24.02 -33.33
N ILE A 151 -35.55 -25.14 -32.66
CA ILE A 151 -36.23 -25.51 -31.41
C ILE A 151 -35.93 -24.49 -30.31
N GLU A 152 -34.68 -24.06 -30.15
CA GLU A 152 -34.29 -23.10 -29.11
C GLU A 152 -34.90 -21.71 -29.35
N LEU A 153 -35.12 -21.31 -30.60
CA LEU A 153 -35.77 -20.04 -30.94
C LEU A 153 -37.30 -20.12 -30.84
N HIS A 154 -37.89 -21.25 -31.22
CA HIS A 154 -39.35 -21.46 -31.33
C HIS A 154 -39.93 -22.41 -30.26
N PHE A 155 -39.21 -22.66 -29.15
CA PHE A 155 -39.62 -23.65 -28.14
C PHE A 155 -41.02 -23.40 -27.54
N HIS A 156 -41.48 -22.16 -27.55
CA HIS A 156 -42.77 -21.73 -27.03
C HIS A 156 -43.95 -22.07 -27.96
N GLU A 157 -43.68 -22.47 -29.20
CA GLU A 157 -44.67 -22.82 -30.21
C GLU A 157 -44.99 -24.33 -30.20
N ASP A 158 -46.10 -24.76 -30.83
CA ASP A 158 -46.47 -26.18 -30.95
C ASP A 158 -45.65 -26.86 -32.05
N LEU A 159 -44.39 -27.20 -31.74
CA LEU A 159 -43.47 -27.80 -32.69
C LEU A 159 -43.72 -29.30 -32.88
N SER A 160 -43.85 -29.71 -34.14
CA SER A 160 -43.94 -31.11 -34.53
C SER A 160 -42.67 -31.58 -35.27
N LEU A 161 -42.41 -32.89 -35.20
CA LEU A 161 -41.32 -33.50 -35.97
C LEU A 161 -41.54 -33.33 -37.49
N SER A 162 -42.80 -33.26 -37.92
CA SER A 162 -43.19 -33.07 -39.32
C SER A 162 -42.68 -31.73 -39.85
N GLU A 163 -42.98 -30.64 -39.14
CA GLU A 163 -42.55 -29.28 -39.50
C GLU A 163 -41.03 -29.15 -39.53
N LEU A 164 -40.34 -29.72 -38.54
CA LEU A 164 -38.87 -29.70 -38.50
C LEU A 164 -38.25 -30.53 -39.61
N SER A 165 -38.90 -31.63 -40.00
CA SER A 165 -38.44 -32.48 -41.12
C SER A 165 -38.60 -31.76 -42.46
N GLU A 166 -39.69 -31.01 -42.65
CA GLU A 166 -39.89 -30.14 -43.81
C GLU A 166 -38.87 -29.01 -43.84
N TYR A 167 -38.61 -28.36 -42.69
CA TYR A 167 -37.66 -27.26 -42.55
C TYR A 167 -36.25 -27.64 -43.03
N VAL A 168 -35.76 -28.84 -42.67
CA VAL A 168 -34.42 -29.31 -43.10
C VAL A 168 -34.43 -30.22 -44.33
N GLY A 169 -35.59 -30.46 -44.93
CA GLY A 169 -35.75 -31.31 -46.12
C GLY A 169 -35.38 -32.78 -45.88
N TRP A 170 -35.69 -33.33 -44.71
CA TRP A 170 -35.54 -34.75 -44.36
C TRP A 170 -36.90 -35.41 -44.15
N SER A 171 -36.98 -36.74 -44.25
CA SER A 171 -38.17 -37.45 -43.78
C SER A 171 -38.19 -37.50 -42.25
N GLU A 172 -39.38 -37.51 -41.64
CA GLU A 172 -39.53 -37.61 -40.18
C GLU A 172 -38.73 -38.77 -39.57
N SER A 173 -38.74 -39.93 -40.22
CA SER A 173 -37.97 -41.10 -39.77
C SER A 173 -36.46 -40.88 -39.85
N HIS A 174 -35.98 -40.17 -40.88
CA HIS A 174 -34.56 -39.86 -41.00
C HIS A 174 -34.12 -38.82 -39.98
N LEU A 175 -34.91 -37.75 -39.79
CA LEU A 175 -34.66 -36.73 -38.77
C LEU A 175 -34.68 -37.35 -37.37
N SER A 176 -35.71 -38.11 -37.00
CA SER A 176 -35.79 -38.72 -35.68
C SER A 176 -34.59 -39.62 -35.39
N LYS A 177 -34.14 -40.40 -36.37
CA LYS A 177 -32.98 -41.28 -36.23
C LYS A 177 -31.70 -40.46 -36.07
N LYS A 178 -31.46 -39.49 -36.96
CA LYS A 178 -30.25 -38.66 -36.93
C LYS A 178 -30.17 -37.76 -35.71
N PHE A 179 -31.29 -37.19 -35.29
CA PHE A 179 -31.41 -36.37 -34.09
C PHE A 179 -31.08 -37.18 -32.83
N ALA A 180 -31.61 -38.40 -32.71
CA ALA A 180 -31.28 -39.29 -31.59
C ALA A 180 -29.83 -39.80 -31.63
N GLU A 181 -29.29 -40.10 -32.81
CA GLU A 181 -27.89 -40.50 -32.99
C GLU A 181 -26.92 -39.38 -32.59
N SER A 182 -27.21 -38.13 -32.97
CA SER A 182 -26.34 -36.97 -32.75
C SER A 182 -26.46 -36.41 -31.32
N LEU A 183 -27.66 -36.36 -30.75
CA LEU A 183 -27.89 -35.69 -29.47
C LEU A 183 -28.05 -36.65 -28.29
N GLY A 184 -28.11 -37.97 -28.54
CA GLY A 184 -28.35 -38.99 -27.53
C GLY A 184 -29.79 -39.04 -26.99
N VAL A 185 -30.66 -38.12 -27.42
CA VAL A 185 -32.04 -37.98 -26.97
C VAL A 185 -32.96 -37.69 -28.16
N GLY A 186 -34.23 -38.11 -28.06
CA GLY A 186 -35.22 -37.84 -29.11
C GLY A 186 -35.73 -36.38 -29.08
N PHE A 187 -36.30 -35.94 -30.20
CA PHE A 187 -36.89 -34.60 -30.40
C PHE A 187 -37.77 -34.13 -29.22
N GLN A 188 -38.77 -34.93 -28.84
CA GLN A 188 -39.72 -34.54 -27.79
C GLN A 188 -39.05 -34.38 -26.43
N HIS A 189 -38.01 -35.17 -26.15
CA HIS A 189 -37.23 -35.04 -24.93
C HIS A 189 -36.43 -33.75 -24.96
N PHE A 190 -35.71 -33.46 -26.05
CA PHE A 190 -34.95 -32.23 -26.23
C PHE A 190 -35.82 -30.97 -26.11
N LEU A 191 -36.94 -30.91 -26.85
CA LEU A 191 -37.90 -29.80 -26.78
C LEU A 191 -38.42 -29.57 -25.34
N ASN A 192 -38.81 -30.64 -24.65
CA ASN A 192 -39.27 -30.54 -23.27
C ASN A 192 -38.14 -30.08 -22.33
N THR A 193 -36.91 -30.57 -22.50
CA THR A 193 -35.76 -30.09 -21.72
C THR A 193 -35.57 -28.58 -21.91
N THR A 194 -35.56 -28.09 -23.15
CA THR A 194 -35.45 -26.65 -23.45
C THR A 194 -36.56 -25.85 -22.77
N ARG A 195 -37.83 -26.27 -22.92
CA ARG A 195 -38.98 -25.64 -22.26
C ARG A 195 -38.86 -25.62 -20.73
N ILE A 196 -38.36 -26.70 -20.13
CA ILE A 196 -38.18 -26.78 -18.67
C ILE A 196 -37.04 -25.87 -18.20
N GLU A 197 -35.93 -25.77 -18.94
CA GLU A 197 -34.83 -24.84 -18.58
C GLU A 197 -35.28 -23.37 -18.64
N HIS A 198 -36.06 -22.98 -19.64
CA HIS A 198 -36.65 -21.63 -19.67
C HIS A 198 -37.65 -21.41 -18.53
N ALA A 199 -38.54 -22.38 -18.28
CA ALA A 199 -39.49 -22.28 -17.18
C ALA A 199 -38.84 -22.18 -15.80
N LYS A 200 -37.67 -22.81 -15.56
CA LYS A 200 -36.90 -22.63 -14.31
C LYS A 200 -36.48 -21.19 -14.10
N LEU A 201 -36.03 -20.50 -15.16
CA LEU A 201 -35.65 -19.10 -15.10
C LEU A 201 -36.86 -18.23 -14.76
N ASP A 202 -37.99 -18.45 -15.43
CA ASP A 202 -39.21 -17.67 -15.17
C ASP A 202 -39.73 -17.91 -13.75
N LEU A 203 -39.68 -19.15 -13.26
CA LEU A 203 -40.03 -19.48 -11.87
C LEU A 203 -39.12 -18.80 -10.83
N THR A 204 -37.87 -18.50 -11.20
CA THR A 204 -36.85 -17.91 -10.32
C THR A 204 -36.91 -16.38 -10.33
N TYR A 205 -37.07 -15.78 -11.50
CA TYR A 205 -36.91 -14.34 -11.71
C TYR A 205 -38.21 -13.57 -11.89
N THR A 206 -39.36 -14.24 -12.02
CA THR A 206 -40.67 -13.60 -12.17
C THR A 206 -41.68 -14.08 -11.12
N ASP A 207 -42.68 -13.24 -10.85
CA ASP A 207 -43.81 -13.54 -9.96
C ASP A 207 -45.05 -14.03 -10.73
N GLU A 208 -44.90 -14.38 -12.02
CA GLU A 208 -46.01 -14.82 -12.87
C GLU A 208 -46.66 -16.11 -12.37
N THR A 209 -47.94 -16.37 -12.70
CA THR A 209 -48.58 -17.59 -12.20
C THR A 209 -47.98 -18.83 -12.85
N ILE A 210 -48.00 -19.98 -12.16
CA ILE A 210 -47.53 -21.26 -12.71
C ILE A 210 -48.26 -21.61 -14.02
N THR A 211 -49.52 -21.16 -14.16
CA THR A 211 -50.31 -21.32 -15.37
C THR A 211 -49.78 -20.48 -16.51
N ASP A 212 -49.43 -19.22 -16.27
CA ASP A 212 -48.90 -18.31 -17.30
C ASP A 212 -47.53 -18.79 -17.78
N ILE A 213 -46.65 -19.17 -16.84
CA ILE A 213 -45.33 -19.74 -17.17
C ILE A 213 -45.48 -21.01 -18.02
N ALA A 214 -46.44 -21.88 -17.70
CA ALA A 214 -46.68 -23.09 -18.49
C ALA A 214 -47.05 -22.74 -19.95
N LEU A 215 -47.96 -21.79 -20.14
CA LEU A 215 -48.44 -21.39 -21.46
C LEU A 215 -47.33 -20.68 -22.28
N GLN A 216 -46.58 -19.77 -21.65
CA GLN A 216 -45.48 -19.05 -22.30
C GLN A 216 -44.32 -19.98 -22.69
N ASN A 217 -44.11 -21.07 -21.97
CA ASN A 217 -43.08 -22.07 -22.26
C ASN A 217 -43.61 -23.21 -23.15
N GLY A 218 -44.70 -23.00 -23.91
CA GLY A 218 -45.19 -23.92 -24.94
C GLY A 218 -45.90 -25.17 -24.41
N PHE A 219 -46.35 -25.20 -23.16
CA PHE A 219 -47.19 -26.28 -22.65
C PHE A 219 -48.67 -25.98 -22.82
N SER A 220 -49.44 -26.97 -23.29
CA SER A 220 -50.88 -26.85 -23.50
C SER A 220 -51.70 -26.68 -22.20
N SER A 221 -51.13 -26.99 -21.03
CA SER A 221 -51.78 -26.77 -19.74
C SER A 221 -50.78 -26.80 -18.57
N ALA A 222 -51.14 -26.13 -17.46
CA ALA A 222 -50.39 -26.19 -16.21
C ALA A 222 -50.22 -27.62 -15.66
N ALA A 223 -51.18 -28.51 -15.92
CA ALA A 223 -51.12 -29.91 -15.49
C ALA A 223 -50.06 -30.72 -16.27
N SER A 224 -49.97 -30.51 -17.59
CA SER A 224 -48.91 -31.11 -18.42
C SER A 224 -47.54 -30.59 -18.02
N PHE A 225 -47.42 -29.26 -17.86
CA PHE A 225 -46.21 -28.61 -17.39
C PHE A 225 -45.76 -29.17 -16.03
N ALA A 226 -46.64 -29.21 -15.02
CA ALA A 226 -46.26 -29.68 -13.69
C ALA A 226 -45.79 -31.14 -13.67
N ARG A 227 -46.36 -32.00 -14.52
CA ARG A 227 -45.93 -33.40 -14.66
C ARG A 227 -44.55 -33.50 -15.30
N THR A 228 -44.34 -32.79 -16.41
CA THR A 228 -43.06 -32.77 -17.13
C THR A 228 -41.97 -32.12 -16.27
N PHE A 229 -42.24 -30.98 -15.66
CA PHE A 229 -41.32 -30.29 -14.76
C PHE A 229 -40.90 -31.19 -13.60
N LYS A 230 -41.84 -31.89 -12.96
CA LYS A 230 -41.52 -32.86 -11.90
C LYS A 230 -40.71 -34.06 -12.40
N HIS A 231 -40.94 -34.49 -13.64
CA HIS A 231 -40.17 -35.57 -14.23
C HIS A 231 -38.70 -35.18 -14.42
N PHE A 232 -38.45 -33.96 -14.93
CA PHE A 232 -37.10 -33.47 -15.22
C PHE A 232 -36.35 -32.89 -14.01
N THR A 233 -37.06 -32.34 -13.03
CA THR A 233 -36.45 -31.64 -11.88
C THR A 233 -36.62 -32.37 -10.55
N HIS A 234 -37.40 -33.45 -10.53
CA HIS A 234 -37.84 -34.16 -9.31
C HIS A 234 -38.67 -33.32 -8.31
N GLN A 235 -38.97 -32.06 -8.63
CA GLN A 235 -39.76 -31.14 -7.81
C GLN A 235 -40.98 -30.62 -8.59
N THR A 236 -42.07 -30.27 -7.90
CA THR A 236 -43.18 -29.56 -8.58
C THR A 236 -42.78 -28.09 -8.84
N PRO A 237 -43.34 -27.41 -9.87
CA PRO A 237 -43.07 -26.00 -10.11
C PRO A 237 -43.30 -25.10 -8.88
N LYS A 238 -44.33 -25.43 -8.07
CA LYS A 238 -44.64 -24.72 -6.83
C LYS A 238 -43.58 -24.94 -5.75
N GLN A 239 -43.04 -26.16 -5.63
CA GLN A 239 -41.94 -26.47 -4.71
C GLN A 239 -40.67 -25.76 -5.18
N TYR A 240 -40.35 -25.82 -6.47
CA TYR A 240 -39.19 -25.15 -7.05
C TYR A 240 -39.20 -23.63 -6.82
N ARG A 241 -40.37 -23.00 -6.90
CA ARG A 241 -40.54 -21.57 -6.57
C ARG A 241 -40.51 -21.29 -5.06
N GLY A 242 -41.05 -22.19 -4.24
CA GLY A 242 -41.06 -22.07 -2.78
C GLY A 242 -39.66 -22.23 -2.17
N ASP A 243 -38.86 -23.12 -2.76
CA ASP A 243 -37.42 -23.24 -2.56
C ASP A 243 -36.68 -22.12 -3.33
N ARG A 244 -37.18 -20.87 -3.26
CA ARG A 244 -36.40 -19.70 -3.69
C ARG A 244 -35.02 -19.88 -3.05
N PRO A 245 -33.94 -20.04 -3.83
CA PRO A 245 -32.64 -19.91 -3.23
C PRO A 245 -32.60 -18.45 -2.75
N ALA A 246 -32.78 -18.23 -1.44
CA ALA A 246 -31.87 -17.31 -0.78
C ALA A 246 -30.50 -17.75 -1.29
N ILE A 247 -29.74 -16.84 -1.91
CA ILE A 247 -28.39 -17.11 -2.40
C ILE A 247 -27.64 -17.80 -1.25
N THR A 248 -27.66 -19.13 -1.27
CA THR A 248 -27.13 -20.03 -0.27
C THR A 248 -26.85 -21.27 -1.07
N GLU A 249 -25.59 -21.30 -1.50
CA GLU A 249 -24.82 -22.46 -1.87
C GLU A 249 -25.41 -23.74 -1.28
N ASN A 250 -25.88 -24.64 -2.12
CA ASN A 250 -25.82 -26.09 -1.90
C ASN A 250 -26.40 -26.81 -3.12
N GLN A 251 -25.58 -26.97 -4.16
CA GLN A 251 -25.63 -28.18 -4.97
C GLN A 251 -24.36 -28.97 -4.68
N GLN A 252 -24.58 -30.13 -4.08
CA GLN A 252 -23.58 -31.06 -3.60
C GLN A 252 -22.68 -31.54 -4.76
N SER A 253 -21.47 -30.98 -4.81
CA SER A 253 -20.31 -31.62 -5.42
C SER A 253 -19.13 -31.36 -4.50
N ALA A 254 -18.83 -32.34 -3.64
CA ALA A 254 -17.62 -32.48 -2.81
C ALA A 254 -16.74 -31.21 -2.67
N GLN A 255 -17.27 -30.15 -2.05
CA GLN A 255 -16.46 -29.01 -1.64
C GLN A 255 -15.68 -29.43 -0.40
N HIS A 256 -14.38 -29.64 -0.54
CA HIS A 256 -13.50 -29.39 0.58
C HIS A 256 -13.65 -27.90 0.90
N ASN A 257 -14.10 -27.58 2.12
CA ASN A 257 -14.14 -26.22 2.64
C ASN A 257 -12.72 -25.67 2.72
N TYR A 258 -12.21 -25.10 1.64
CA TYR A 258 -11.10 -24.17 1.72
C TYR A 258 -11.56 -22.94 2.49
N HIS A 259 -10.73 -22.45 3.41
CA HIS A 259 -11.02 -21.18 4.06
C HIS A 259 -10.93 -20.07 2.99
N ASP A 260 -11.88 -19.14 2.93
CA ASP A 260 -11.91 -18.04 1.94
C ASP A 260 -10.54 -17.34 1.78
N ARG A 261 -9.80 -17.24 2.88
CA ARG A 261 -8.43 -16.71 2.91
C ARG A 261 -7.43 -17.54 2.10
N GLU A 262 -7.46 -18.87 2.21
CA GLU A 262 -6.56 -19.76 1.44
C GLU A 262 -6.85 -19.70 -0.05
N LEU A 263 -8.12 -19.61 -0.43
CA LEU A 263 -8.52 -19.45 -1.83
C LEU A 263 -8.08 -18.09 -2.38
N ILE A 264 -8.24 -17.00 -1.62
CA ILE A 264 -7.73 -15.67 -1.98
C ILE A 264 -6.21 -15.71 -2.18
N LEU A 265 -5.46 -16.37 -1.28
CA LEU A 265 -4.01 -16.51 -1.40
C LEU A 265 -3.61 -17.24 -2.70
N LEU A 266 -4.29 -18.34 -3.04
CA LEU A 266 -4.04 -19.07 -4.28
C LEU A 266 -4.40 -18.27 -5.53
N LEU A 267 -5.42 -17.42 -5.47
CA LEU A 267 -5.87 -16.59 -6.59
C LEU A 267 -4.93 -15.40 -6.84
N ASN A 268 -4.28 -14.89 -5.80
CA ASN A 268 -3.37 -13.74 -5.90
C ASN A 268 -2.19 -13.99 -6.85
N ASP A 269 -1.71 -15.24 -6.97
CA ASP A 269 -0.65 -15.61 -7.91
C ASP A 269 -1.02 -15.37 -9.39
N TYR A 270 -2.31 -15.19 -9.68
CA TYR A 270 -2.83 -14.98 -11.04
C TYR A 270 -3.29 -13.54 -11.31
N ILE A 271 -3.19 -12.63 -10.34
CA ILE A 271 -3.59 -11.22 -10.49
C ILE A 271 -2.34 -10.37 -10.79
N GLU A 272 -2.19 -9.93 -12.04
CA GLU A 272 -1.14 -8.98 -12.46
C GLU A 272 -1.62 -7.52 -12.35
N GLU A 273 -0.72 -6.62 -11.97
CA GLU A 273 -0.94 -5.16 -12.02
C GLU A 273 -1.02 -4.68 -13.47
N MET A 274 -2.24 -4.60 -14.03
CA MET A 274 -2.51 -3.80 -15.23
C MET A 274 -3.06 -2.43 -14.82
N ASN A 275 -2.55 -1.38 -15.48
CA ASN A 275 -2.89 0.02 -15.28
C ASN A 275 -4.40 0.28 -15.13
N HIS A 276 -4.78 0.74 -13.93
CA HIS A 276 -5.81 1.74 -13.65
C HIS A 276 -7.01 1.75 -14.62
N PHE A 277 -7.98 0.87 -14.40
CA PHE A 277 -9.36 1.16 -14.81
C PHE A 277 -10.30 0.70 -13.69
N ILE A 278 -10.71 1.69 -12.90
CA ILE A 278 -11.46 1.60 -11.65
C ILE A 278 -10.56 1.14 -10.50
N GLU A 279 -9.85 2.12 -9.93
CA GLU A 279 -9.45 2.02 -8.54
C GLU A 279 -10.70 1.79 -7.71
N ASP A 280 -10.64 0.84 -6.79
CA ASP A 280 -11.61 0.74 -5.72
C ASP A 280 -11.56 2.08 -4.95
N ILE A 281 -12.42 3.03 -5.31
CA ILE A 281 -12.70 4.20 -4.48
C ILE A 281 -13.56 3.67 -3.34
N GLU A 282 -12.91 3.01 -2.39
CA GLU A 282 -13.55 2.34 -1.26
C GLU A 282 -14.22 3.37 -0.32
N LYS A 283 -13.88 4.66 -0.45
CA LYS A 283 -14.42 5.74 0.38
C LYS A 283 -14.29 7.11 -0.29
N MET A 284 -15.39 7.87 -0.34
CA MET A 284 -15.37 9.30 -0.65
C MET A 284 -15.48 10.09 0.64
N ASN A 285 -14.59 11.06 0.83
CA ASN A 285 -14.55 11.93 2.00
C ASN A 285 -14.67 13.38 1.55
N TYR A 286 -15.65 14.09 2.08
CA TYR A 286 -15.93 15.47 1.74
C TYR A 286 -15.47 16.37 2.90
N LYS A 287 -14.59 17.32 2.59
CA LYS A 287 -14.07 18.31 3.54
C LYS A 287 -14.47 19.71 3.09
N GLU A 288 -15.38 20.32 3.85
CA GLU A 288 -15.74 21.73 3.73
C GLU A 288 -14.91 22.54 4.73
N ILE A 289 -14.01 23.38 4.21
CA ILE A 289 -13.08 24.17 5.00
C ILE A 289 -13.49 25.64 4.90
N ALA A 290 -13.70 26.24 6.07
CA ALA A 290 -13.82 27.68 6.23
C ALA A 290 -12.70 28.14 7.15
N PHE A 291 -11.95 29.16 6.71
CA PHE A 291 -10.87 29.71 7.53
C PHE A 291 -11.43 30.32 8.80
N LYS A 292 -10.87 29.89 9.93
CA LYS A 292 -11.17 30.44 11.23
C LYS A 292 -9.85 30.86 11.85
N PRO A 293 -9.68 32.13 12.24
CA PRO A 293 -8.50 32.52 12.99
C PRO A 293 -8.41 31.66 14.24
N THR A 294 -7.42 30.78 14.31
CA THR A 294 -7.11 30.05 15.54
C THR A 294 -6.02 30.80 16.29
N ASN A 295 -6.06 30.79 17.62
CA ASN A 295 -4.94 31.28 18.43
C ASN A 295 -3.77 30.27 18.46
N GLN A 296 -3.84 29.20 17.65
CA GLN A 296 -2.85 28.14 17.62
C GLN A 296 -1.80 28.45 16.55
N GLN A 297 -0.54 28.31 16.94
CA GLN A 297 0.58 28.40 16.02
C GLN A 297 1.24 27.04 15.86
N LEU A 298 1.63 26.73 14.63
CA LEU A 298 2.49 25.61 14.32
C LEU A 298 3.94 26.02 14.58
N ASN A 299 4.58 25.38 15.55
CA ASN A 299 6.00 25.62 15.81
C ASN A 299 6.85 24.77 14.87
N GLN A 300 7.95 25.36 14.41
CA GLN A 300 9.00 24.64 13.69
C GLN A 300 9.96 23.98 14.67
N PHE A 301 10.62 22.91 14.22
CA PHE A 301 11.57 22.16 15.03
C PHE A 301 13.01 22.63 14.80
N ASN A 302 13.80 22.62 15.87
CA ASN A 302 15.25 22.59 15.77
C ASN A 302 15.69 21.17 15.40
N HIS A 303 16.29 21.00 14.23
CA HIS A 303 16.74 19.69 13.75
C HIS A 303 18.18 19.39 14.19
N ILE A 304 18.36 18.23 14.82
CA ILE A 304 19.68 17.73 15.24
C ILE A 304 20.07 16.55 14.38
N ILE A 305 21.24 16.63 13.75
CA ILE A 305 21.73 15.56 12.88
C ILE A 305 22.88 14.81 13.54
N GLN A 306 22.68 13.50 13.76
CA GLN A 306 23.68 12.60 14.31
C GLN A 306 24.60 12.11 13.19
N VAL A 307 25.91 12.30 13.38
CA VAL A 307 26.95 11.93 12.39
C VAL A 307 27.87 10.82 12.88
N GLY A 308 27.55 10.20 14.00
CA GLY A 308 28.46 9.27 14.65
C GLY A 308 29.71 9.99 15.15
N TYR A 309 30.90 9.40 15.00
CA TYR A 309 32.16 10.06 15.35
C TYR A 309 32.41 11.35 14.56
N LEU A 310 32.98 12.37 15.23
CA LEU A 310 33.28 13.68 14.62
C LEU A 310 34.10 13.59 13.32
N ARG A 311 35.10 12.69 13.27
CA ARG A 311 35.96 12.46 12.09
C ARG A 311 35.19 12.07 10.82
N ASN A 312 33.96 11.59 10.95
CA ASN A 312 33.14 11.26 9.79
C ASN A 312 32.84 12.51 8.95
N LEU A 313 32.90 13.71 9.55
CA LEU A 313 32.80 14.98 8.83
C LEU A 313 33.98 15.25 7.89
N LEU A 314 35.06 14.46 7.89
CA LEU A 314 36.09 14.53 6.85
C LEU A 314 35.60 13.96 5.50
N ASN A 315 34.53 13.17 5.51
CA ASN A 315 33.95 12.61 4.30
C ASN A 315 33.13 13.68 3.55
N THR A 316 33.56 13.98 2.33
CA THR A 316 32.93 15.01 1.46
C THR A 316 31.47 14.71 1.13
N GLN A 317 31.08 13.43 1.06
CA GLN A 317 29.68 13.04 0.85
C GLN A 317 28.82 13.40 2.06
N TYR A 318 29.31 13.12 3.28
CA TYR A 318 28.56 13.41 4.50
C TYR A 318 28.44 14.92 4.73
N GLN A 319 29.50 15.68 4.42
CA GLN A 319 29.45 17.14 4.39
C GLN A 319 28.37 17.64 3.42
N SER A 320 28.36 17.13 2.18
CA SER A 320 27.37 17.51 1.17
C SER A 320 25.92 17.20 1.60
N GLN A 321 25.69 16.03 2.18
CA GLN A 321 24.37 15.65 2.73
C GLN A 321 23.93 16.61 3.84
N LEU A 322 24.83 16.94 4.78
CA LEU A 322 24.53 17.86 5.88
C LEU A 322 24.21 19.27 5.37
N LEU A 323 24.99 19.78 4.40
CA LEU A 323 24.72 21.07 3.75
C LEU A 323 23.38 21.07 3.01
N THR A 324 23.02 19.94 2.40
CA THR A 324 21.70 19.78 1.77
C THR A 324 20.59 19.90 2.81
N CYS A 325 20.72 19.24 3.97
CA CYS A 325 19.75 19.39 5.06
C CYS A 325 19.68 20.82 5.63
N HIS A 326 20.82 21.48 5.77
CA HIS A 326 20.91 22.89 6.20
C HIS A 326 20.15 23.82 5.25
N HIS A 327 20.29 23.60 3.94
CA HIS A 327 19.58 24.37 2.92
C HIS A 327 18.07 24.08 2.91
N ASP A 328 17.70 22.80 2.91
CA ASP A 328 16.32 22.37 2.63
C ASP A 328 15.37 22.60 3.81
N PHE A 329 15.84 22.39 5.05
CA PHE A 329 15.02 22.54 6.26
C PHE A 329 15.80 23.06 7.48
N HIS A 330 16.83 23.87 7.26
CA HIS A 330 17.49 24.68 8.30
C HIS A 330 18.10 23.89 9.48
N VAL A 331 18.73 22.75 9.20
CA VAL A 331 19.59 22.07 10.19
C VAL A 331 20.76 22.97 10.57
N ASN A 332 20.92 23.24 11.87
CA ASN A 332 22.03 24.05 12.39
C ASN A 332 22.78 23.37 13.54
N GLU A 333 22.43 22.13 13.91
CA GLU A 333 23.05 21.42 15.02
C GLU A 333 23.47 20.01 14.59
N VAL A 334 24.74 19.69 14.85
CA VAL A 334 25.36 18.40 14.58
C VAL A 334 25.68 17.73 15.90
N LEU A 335 25.17 16.53 16.09
CA LEU A 335 25.53 15.68 17.22
C LEU A 335 26.61 14.69 16.80
N ALA A 336 27.75 14.77 17.47
CA ALA A 336 28.88 13.88 17.26
C ALA A 336 29.19 13.07 18.53
N TYR A 337 29.61 11.83 18.34
CA TYR A 337 30.03 10.93 19.39
C TYR A 337 31.46 11.23 19.86
N ASP A 338 31.69 10.78 21.08
CA ASP A 338 32.86 10.96 21.91
C ASP A 338 34.21 10.76 21.19
N VAL A 339 35.10 11.75 21.32
CA VAL A 339 36.48 11.72 20.80
C VAL A 339 37.51 11.30 21.86
N MET A 340 37.13 11.26 23.14
CA MET A 340 38.02 11.01 24.27
C MET A 340 38.69 9.63 24.20
N PRO A 341 38.02 8.52 23.81
CA PRO A 341 38.69 7.22 23.66
C PRO A 341 39.84 7.25 22.66
N TYR A 342 39.72 8.03 21.58
CA TYR A 342 40.78 8.22 20.59
C TYR A 342 41.95 9.02 21.17
N ILE A 343 41.66 10.10 21.89
CA ILE A 343 42.66 10.96 22.53
C ILE A 343 43.42 10.18 23.60
N MET A 344 42.72 9.45 24.48
CA MET A 344 43.32 8.60 25.51
C MET A 344 44.29 7.57 24.89
N LYS A 345 43.86 6.90 23.80
CA LYS A 345 44.71 5.93 23.10
C LYS A 345 45.99 6.55 22.56
N LYS A 346 45.92 7.78 22.04
CA LYS A 346 47.08 8.51 21.50
C LYS A 346 48.00 9.06 22.60
N LEU A 347 47.44 9.56 23.70
CA LEU A 347 48.21 10.04 24.86
C LEU A 347 48.97 8.90 25.55
N ASN A 348 48.39 7.70 25.58
CA ASN A 348 48.98 6.52 26.20
C ASN A 348 49.90 5.71 25.27
N ALA A 349 50.09 6.15 24.01
CA ALA A 349 50.95 5.43 23.07
C ALA A 349 52.45 5.61 23.43
N PRO A 350 53.25 4.52 23.44
CA PRO A 350 54.67 4.64 23.70
C PRO A 350 55.35 5.48 22.60
N PHE A 351 56.20 6.42 23.00
CA PHE A 351 57.00 7.24 22.08
C PHE A 351 57.92 6.33 21.24
N THR A 352 57.58 6.11 19.98
CA THR A 352 58.48 5.49 18.99
C THR A 352 59.06 6.59 18.11
N TYR A 353 60.39 6.69 18.06
CA TYR A 353 61.15 7.75 17.36
C TYR A 353 60.90 7.86 15.84
N ASP A 354 60.24 6.86 15.21
CA ASP A 354 60.04 6.78 13.76
C ASP A 354 58.59 6.97 13.28
N ALA A 355 57.66 7.37 14.14
CA ALA A 355 56.33 7.75 13.72
C ALA A 355 56.24 9.28 13.70
N GLU A 356 55.94 9.86 12.53
CA GLU A 356 55.48 11.24 12.42
C GLU A 356 54.55 11.56 13.60
N ILE A 357 54.86 12.61 14.36
CA ILE A 357 53.97 13.14 15.39
C ILE A 357 52.75 13.69 14.65
N SER A 358 51.85 12.81 14.25
CA SER A 358 50.54 13.14 13.73
C SER A 358 49.86 13.93 14.85
N ASN A 359 49.70 15.24 14.62
CA ASN A 359 48.98 16.12 15.51
C ASN A 359 47.62 15.46 15.80
N ILE A 360 47.39 15.07 17.06
CA ILE A 360 46.20 14.32 17.51
C ILE A 360 44.92 15.07 17.11
N PHE A 361 45.01 16.40 16.95
CA PHE A 361 43.89 17.27 16.64
C PHE A 361 43.78 17.68 15.17
N TYR A 362 44.69 17.31 14.27
CA TYR A 362 44.62 17.76 12.87
C TYR A 362 43.26 17.43 12.21
N ASP A 363 42.81 16.19 12.34
CA ASP A 363 41.52 15.73 11.81
C ASP A 363 40.33 16.41 12.51
N ILE A 364 40.48 16.70 13.80
CA ILE A 364 39.46 17.39 14.61
C ILE A 364 39.33 18.84 14.14
N ASP A 365 40.45 19.53 13.93
CA ASP A 365 40.51 20.93 13.50
C ASP A 365 39.84 21.10 12.14
N LEU A 366 40.09 20.19 11.19
CA LEU A 366 39.40 20.18 9.89
C LEU A 366 37.89 20.00 10.02
N CYS A 367 37.43 19.14 10.94
CA CYS A 367 36.01 18.95 11.20
C CYS A 367 35.38 20.20 11.85
N LEU A 368 36.06 20.80 12.84
CA LEU A 368 35.63 22.03 13.48
C LEU A 368 35.57 23.19 12.49
N ASP A 369 36.54 23.25 11.57
CA ASP A 369 36.58 24.29 10.56
C ASP A 369 35.41 24.20 9.59
N PHE A 370 35.08 22.98 9.15
CA PHE A 370 33.88 22.74 8.36
C PHE A 370 32.60 23.19 9.07
N LEU A 371 32.45 22.88 10.37
CA LEU A 371 31.28 23.29 11.15
C LEU A 371 31.20 24.82 11.28
N LEU A 372 32.32 25.48 11.57
CA LEU A 372 32.40 26.95 11.70
C LEU A 372 32.12 27.67 10.38
N ASP A 373 32.68 27.19 9.28
CA ASP A 373 32.53 27.82 7.95
C ASP A 373 31.07 27.83 7.49
N HIS A 374 30.27 26.87 7.96
CA HIS A 374 28.86 26.72 7.62
C HIS A 374 27.91 27.04 8.80
N ASN A 375 28.42 27.60 9.91
CA ASN A 375 27.67 27.99 11.10
C ASN A 375 26.87 26.86 11.77
N PHE A 376 27.38 25.63 11.75
CA PHE A 376 26.81 24.54 12.54
C PHE A 376 27.24 24.65 14.02
N SER A 377 26.28 24.36 14.89
CA SER A 377 26.52 24.10 16.31
C SER A 377 26.98 22.65 16.48
N LEU A 378 27.89 22.42 17.43
CA LEU A 378 28.36 21.10 17.78
C LEU A 378 27.77 20.67 19.12
N THR A 379 27.16 19.51 19.17
CA THR A 379 26.76 18.84 20.41
C THR A 379 27.53 17.54 20.53
N MET A 380 28.38 17.43 21.55
CA MET A 380 29.22 16.25 21.74
C MET A 380 28.61 15.31 22.76
N HIS A 381 28.36 14.06 22.36
CA HIS A 381 27.90 13.00 23.24
C HIS A 381 29.07 12.48 24.08
N LEU A 382 28.92 12.55 25.41
CA LEU A 382 29.84 12.01 26.39
C LEU A 382 29.37 10.63 26.83
N ASP A 383 30.22 9.61 26.67
CA ASP A 383 29.92 8.23 27.06
C ASP A 383 31.00 7.70 28.01
N GLN A 384 30.60 6.92 29.02
CA GLN A 384 31.50 6.25 29.98
C GLN A 384 32.61 7.16 30.58
N TYR A 385 32.23 8.36 31.02
CA TYR A 385 33.16 9.42 31.43
C TYR A 385 33.60 9.38 32.92
N ASP A 386 33.42 8.26 33.62
CA ASP A 386 33.63 8.15 35.07
C ASP A 386 35.09 7.95 35.48
N SER A 387 35.99 7.62 34.55
CA SER A 387 37.42 7.41 34.82
C SER A 387 38.25 8.70 34.84
N ARG A 388 39.35 8.71 35.61
CA ARG A 388 40.27 9.87 35.69
C ARG A 388 40.93 10.17 34.35
N ASP A 389 41.42 9.16 33.66
CA ASP A 389 42.06 9.30 32.35
C ASP A 389 41.13 9.94 31.32
N TYR A 390 39.84 9.61 31.38
CA TYR A 390 38.83 10.24 30.53
C TYR A 390 38.67 11.73 30.85
N ILE A 391 38.53 12.10 32.12
CA ILE A 391 38.39 13.50 32.55
C ILE A 391 39.60 14.33 32.09
N ASP A 392 40.80 13.76 32.20
CA ASP A 392 42.03 14.44 31.78
C ASP A 392 42.08 14.58 30.25
N ALA A 393 41.69 13.55 29.49
CA ALA A 393 41.56 13.64 28.03
C ALA A 393 40.49 14.66 27.59
N PHE A 394 39.35 14.72 28.29
CA PHE A 394 38.31 15.71 28.06
C PHE A 394 38.84 17.14 28.27
N LYS A 395 39.55 17.41 29.37
CA LYS A 395 40.13 18.74 29.61
C LYS A 395 41.11 19.15 28.53
N VAL A 396 41.99 18.22 28.13
CA VAL A 396 42.93 18.42 27.02
C VAL A 396 42.19 18.77 25.73
N PHE A 397 41.13 18.04 25.42
CA PHE A 397 40.29 18.29 24.25
C PHE A 397 39.59 19.67 24.31
N ILE A 398 38.85 19.96 25.37
CA ILE A 398 38.11 21.23 25.51
C ILE A 398 39.06 22.43 25.46
N HIS A 399 40.25 22.33 26.08
CA HIS A 399 41.26 23.37 26.01
C HIS A 399 41.75 23.60 24.57
N HIS A 400 42.03 22.51 23.84
CA HIS A 400 42.43 22.59 22.44
C HIS A 400 41.35 23.25 21.57
N VAL A 401 40.09 22.83 21.70
CA VAL A 401 38.97 23.44 20.96
C VAL A 401 38.89 24.93 21.27
N ALA A 402 39.00 25.33 22.54
CA ALA A 402 38.94 26.73 22.95
C ALA A 402 40.05 27.57 22.31
N LEU A 403 41.27 27.04 22.20
CA LEU A 403 42.37 27.71 21.51
C LEU A 403 42.09 27.84 20.00
N HIS A 404 41.63 26.77 19.36
CA HIS A 404 41.35 26.73 17.93
C HIS A 404 40.25 27.74 17.53
N VAL A 405 39.17 27.83 18.32
CA VAL A 405 38.04 28.70 18.01
C VAL A 405 38.17 30.13 18.54
N SER A 406 39.22 30.45 19.32
CA SER A 406 39.40 31.75 20.00
C SER A 406 39.33 32.99 19.09
N HIS A 407 39.62 32.84 17.79
CA HIS A 407 39.61 33.92 16.80
C HIS A 407 38.44 33.86 15.80
N ARG A 408 37.60 32.83 15.89
CA ARG A 408 36.48 32.59 14.97
C ARG A 408 35.16 32.75 15.74
N LYS A 409 34.10 33.16 15.04
CA LYS A 409 32.76 33.42 15.62
C LYS A 409 32.40 32.33 16.65
N ASP A 410 31.83 32.75 17.78
CA ASP A 410 31.47 31.88 18.92
C ASP A 410 30.86 30.55 18.48
N LEU A 411 31.66 29.47 18.46
CA LEU A 411 31.17 28.12 18.23
C LEU A 411 30.12 27.82 19.29
N LYS A 412 28.89 27.54 18.86
CA LYS A 412 27.87 27.01 19.75
C LYS A 412 28.20 25.55 20.04
N PHE A 413 28.86 25.34 21.17
CA PHE A 413 29.31 24.03 21.61
C PHE A 413 28.48 23.58 22.82
N ASN A 414 27.84 22.41 22.74
CA ASN A 414 27.08 21.79 23.82
C ASN A 414 27.61 20.39 24.13
N LEU A 415 27.25 19.88 25.32
CA LEU A 415 27.57 18.52 25.74
C LEU A 415 26.27 17.75 25.96
N TYR A 416 26.16 16.58 25.32
CA TYR A 416 25.07 15.64 25.52
C TYR A 416 25.50 14.51 26.47
N VAL A 417 24.69 14.25 27.49
CA VAL A 417 24.99 13.29 28.54
C VAL A 417 23.81 12.33 28.74
N THR A 418 24.10 11.04 28.65
CA THR A 418 23.10 9.97 28.82
C THR A 418 23.03 9.43 30.25
N THR A 419 24.19 9.27 30.89
CA THR A 419 24.28 8.75 32.27
C THR A 419 24.69 9.88 33.20
N LEU A 420 24.02 10.05 34.35
CA LEU A 420 24.36 11.08 35.34
C LEU A 420 25.34 10.54 36.40
N HIS A 421 26.58 11.05 36.40
CA HIS A 421 27.61 10.70 37.38
C HIS A 421 28.19 11.96 38.06
N THR A 422 28.68 11.84 39.29
CA THR A 422 29.21 12.99 40.05
C THR A 422 30.46 13.61 39.42
N SER A 423 31.25 12.82 38.68
CA SER A 423 32.40 13.31 37.90
C SER A 423 32.03 14.41 36.90
N LEU A 424 30.77 14.45 36.47
CA LEU A 424 30.29 15.43 35.50
C LEU A 424 30.43 16.88 35.99
N ILE A 425 30.37 17.10 37.31
CA ILE A 425 30.51 18.43 37.92
C ILE A 425 31.86 19.05 37.55
N GLU A 426 32.97 18.32 37.76
CA GLU A 426 34.32 18.81 37.47
C GLU A 426 34.48 19.13 35.97
N MET A 427 33.90 18.29 35.11
CA MET A 427 33.94 18.46 33.66
C MET A 427 33.14 19.69 33.21
N ILE A 428 31.94 19.88 33.76
CA ILE A 428 31.08 21.02 33.43
C ILE A 428 31.72 22.32 33.91
N ASP A 429 32.26 22.36 35.14
CA ASP A 429 32.91 23.55 35.67
C ASP A 429 34.08 23.99 34.76
N TYR A 430 34.88 23.02 34.30
CA TYR A 430 35.96 23.26 33.35
C TYR A 430 35.44 23.71 31.97
N PHE A 431 34.41 23.05 31.45
CA PHE A 431 33.79 23.37 30.17
C PHE A 431 33.20 24.78 30.15
N LYS A 432 32.40 25.13 31.16
CA LYS A 432 31.76 26.45 31.28
C LYS A 432 32.74 27.59 31.47
N ALA A 433 33.93 27.33 32.04
CA ALA A 433 34.99 28.33 32.15
C ALA A 433 35.56 28.75 30.78
N LEU A 434 35.57 27.84 29.81
CA LEU A 434 36.08 28.08 28.46
C LEU A 434 34.95 28.40 27.45
N PHE A 435 33.77 27.81 27.64
CA PHE A 435 32.58 27.97 26.80
C PHE A 435 31.39 28.46 27.65
N PRO A 436 31.35 29.75 28.04
CA PRO A 436 30.31 30.29 28.91
C PRO A 436 28.91 30.23 28.28
N ASN A 437 28.82 30.26 26.95
CA ASN A 437 27.57 30.13 26.19
C ASN A 437 27.21 28.67 25.88
N GLY A 438 28.11 27.71 26.15
CA GLY A 438 27.86 26.29 25.90
C GLY A 438 26.92 25.68 26.92
N GLY A 439 26.03 24.79 26.46
CA GLY A 439 24.99 24.19 27.28
C GLY A 439 25.12 22.69 27.47
N LEU A 440 24.27 22.16 28.35
CA LEU A 440 24.14 20.73 28.60
C LEU A 440 22.80 20.21 28.10
N TYR A 441 22.87 19.06 27.46
CA TYR A 441 21.73 18.29 26.98
C TYR A 441 21.72 17.03 27.83
N ILE A 442 20.69 16.87 28.66
CA ILE A 442 20.61 15.73 29.59
C ILE A 442 19.52 14.78 29.15
N HIS A 443 19.88 13.51 28.98
CA HIS A 443 18.92 12.46 28.68
C HIS A 443 18.01 12.21 29.89
N LEU A 444 16.70 12.09 29.63
CA LEU A 444 15.68 11.74 30.60
C LEU A 444 15.15 10.34 30.34
N ASP A 445 15.19 9.51 31.37
CA ASP A 445 14.70 8.14 31.39
C ASP A 445 13.98 7.82 32.72
N GLN A 446 13.57 6.56 32.90
CA GLN A 446 12.93 6.13 34.16
C GLN A 446 13.89 6.16 35.36
N ALA A 447 15.20 6.04 35.14
CA ALA A 447 16.20 6.09 36.21
C ALA A 447 16.47 7.52 36.70
N THR A 448 16.07 8.53 35.94
CA THR A 448 16.35 9.94 36.21
C THR A 448 15.85 10.41 37.57
N GLU A 449 14.74 9.89 38.08
CA GLU A 449 14.23 10.23 39.42
C GLU A 449 15.25 9.91 40.53
N ARG A 450 16.09 8.87 40.36
CA ARG A 450 17.14 8.49 41.33
C ARG A 450 18.27 9.52 41.39
N HIS A 451 18.46 10.29 40.32
CA HIS A 451 19.53 11.26 40.18
C HIS A 451 19.06 12.72 40.28
N LEU A 452 17.81 12.94 40.71
CA LEU A 452 17.20 14.26 40.82
C LEU A 452 18.04 15.28 41.62
N PRO A 453 18.72 14.92 42.72
CA PRO A 453 19.59 15.87 43.43
C PRO A 453 20.75 16.40 42.58
N LEU A 454 21.39 15.51 41.80
CA LEU A 454 22.45 15.89 40.88
C LEU A 454 21.89 16.70 39.72
N LEU A 455 20.75 16.29 39.16
CA LEU A 455 20.08 17.00 38.07
C LEU A 455 19.76 18.46 38.45
N LYS A 456 19.19 18.68 39.63
CA LYS A 456 18.88 20.03 40.14
C LYS A 456 20.13 20.89 40.34
N ARG A 457 21.25 20.27 40.73
CA ARG A 457 22.54 20.98 40.83
C ARG A 457 23.04 21.44 39.46
N LEU A 458 22.78 20.67 38.40
CA LEU A 458 23.23 20.97 37.05
C LEU A 458 22.25 21.81 36.23
N GLU A 459 20.97 21.90 36.64
CA GLU A 459 19.88 22.63 35.96
C GLU A 459 20.24 24.05 35.46
N PRO A 460 21.03 24.87 36.18
CA PRO A 460 21.43 26.19 35.68
C PRO A 460 22.25 26.14 34.37
N HIS A 461 22.88 25.02 34.07
CA HIS A 461 23.71 24.79 32.88
C HIS A 461 23.02 23.94 31.81
N ILE A 462 21.83 23.39 32.11
CA ILE A 462 21.05 22.60 31.16
C ILE A 462 20.33 23.54 30.20
N ASN A 463 20.56 23.35 28.90
CA ASN A 463 19.81 24.03 27.86
C ASN A 463 18.57 23.21 27.51
N HIS A 464 18.71 21.90 27.32
CA HIS A 464 17.64 21.01 26.86
C HIS A 464 17.63 19.70 27.63
N PHE A 465 16.43 19.15 27.77
CA PHE A 465 16.25 17.75 28.10
C PHE A 465 16.05 16.94 26.83
N VAL A 466 16.59 15.74 26.81
CA VAL A 466 16.57 14.85 25.65
C VAL A 466 15.89 13.54 26.04
N PHE A 467 15.11 12.95 25.14
CA PHE A 467 14.55 11.62 25.34
C PHE A 467 14.41 10.89 24.01
N ASP A 468 14.22 9.59 24.12
CA ASP A 468 14.02 8.70 22.97
C ASP A 468 12.62 8.08 23.00
N ALA A 469 12.04 7.75 21.84
CA ALA A 469 10.75 7.07 21.76
C ALA A 469 10.61 6.22 20.50
N ASN A 470 10.34 4.91 20.66
CA ASN A 470 10.17 3.99 19.55
C ASN A 470 8.80 3.31 19.64
N SER A 471 7.96 3.48 18.61
CA SER A 471 6.63 2.86 18.57
C SER A 471 6.68 1.33 18.41
N ASN A 472 7.79 0.77 17.91
CA ASN A 472 7.93 -0.68 17.77
C ASN A 472 8.02 -1.39 19.14
N ASP A 473 8.45 -0.70 20.20
CA ASP A 473 8.68 -1.29 21.53
C ASP A 473 7.41 -1.79 22.22
N ALA A 474 6.23 -1.29 21.83
CA ALA A 474 4.97 -1.68 22.46
C ALA A 474 4.12 -2.66 21.65
N VAL A 475 4.68 -3.26 20.60
CA VAL A 475 3.96 -4.19 19.73
C VAL A 475 4.69 -5.54 19.68
N ASP A 476 3.92 -6.62 19.79
CA ASP A 476 4.43 -7.96 19.51
C ASP A 476 4.13 -8.32 18.05
N PHE A 477 5.16 -8.26 17.20
CA PHE A 477 5.02 -8.55 15.76
C PHE A 477 4.63 -10.01 15.45
N ASN A 478 4.70 -10.92 16.43
CA ASN A 478 4.22 -12.30 16.27
C ASN A 478 2.69 -12.42 16.38
N LYS A 479 2.01 -11.36 16.84
CA LYS A 479 0.55 -11.33 16.96
C LYS A 479 -0.07 -10.57 15.78
N MET A 480 -1.23 -11.04 15.33
CA MET A 480 -1.98 -10.45 14.21
C MET A 480 -3.18 -9.58 14.63
N ASN A 481 -3.32 -9.19 15.91
CA ASN A 481 -4.45 -8.37 16.33
C ASN A 481 -4.19 -6.86 16.06
N ASP A 482 -5.09 -6.20 15.33
CA ASP A 482 -4.95 -4.80 14.90
C ASP A 482 -4.99 -3.78 16.05
N ASP A 483 -5.59 -4.12 17.20
CA ASP A 483 -5.75 -3.18 18.32
C ASP A 483 -4.42 -2.80 18.99
N GLU A 484 -3.44 -3.70 19.02
CA GLU A 484 -2.09 -3.39 19.54
C GLU A 484 -1.38 -2.37 18.63
N PHE A 485 -1.55 -2.47 17.31
CA PHE A 485 -0.95 -1.56 16.32
C PHE A 485 -1.58 -0.16 16.35
N LYS A 486 -2.90 -0.05 16.60
CA LYS A 486 -3.54 1.26 16.83
C LYS A 486 -2.98 1.95 18.07
N THR A 487 -2.70 1.19 19.13
CA THR A 487 -2.11 1.71 20.36
C THR A 487 -0.68 2.23 20.12
N ALA A 488 0.04 1.64 19.15
CA ALA A 488 1.38 2.08 18.78
C ALA A 488 1.46 3.54 18.29
N SER A 489 0.37 4.05 17.71
CA SER A 489 0.25 5.45 17.27
C SER A 489 0.36 6.48 18.39
N GLN A 490 0.12 6.06 19.64
CA GLN A 490 0.08 6.93 20.80
C GLN A 490 1.34 6.86 21.68
N ILE A 491 2.29 5.95 21.41
CA ILE A 491 3.44 5.72 22.28
C ILE A 491 4.30 6.98 22.43
N ILE A 492 4.67 7.58 21.30
CA ILE A 492 5.57 8.75 21.28
C ILE A 492 4.92 9.92 22.03
N ILE A 493 3.65 10.20 21.74
CA ILE A 493 2.93 11.30 22.40
C ILE A 493 2.69 11.02 23.89
N ASN A 494 2.39 9.77 24.27
CA ASN A 494 2.20 9.39 25.67
C ASN A 494 3.50 9.51 26.47
N LYS A 495 4.63 9.05 25.91
CA LYS A 495 5.95 9.18 26.54
C LYS A 495 6.35 10.66 26.67
N THR A 496 6.08 11.47 25.66
CA THR A 496 6.30 12.91 25.69
C THR A 496 5.49 13.58 26.80
N ASN A 497 4.18 13.30 26.88
CA ASN A 497 3.31 13.85 27.93
C ASN A 497 3.73 13.40 29.34
N TYR A 498 4.14 12.14 29.50
CA TYR A 498 4.67 11.63 30.76
C TYR A 498 5.91 12.40 31.23
N LEU A 499 6.86 12.67 30.33
CA LEU A 499 8.07 13.43 30.65
C LEU A 499 7.77 14.89 30.96
N ILE A 500 6.86 15.52 30.21
CA ILE A 500 6.38 16.87 30.51
C ILE A 500 5.79 16.94 31.91
N ASP A 501 4.94 15.97 32.30
CA ASP A 501 4.39 15.89 33.66
C ASP A 501 5.47 15.69 34.73
N LEU A 502 6.42 14.78 34.49
CA LEU A 502 7.57 14.55 35.39
C LEU A 502 8.38 15.84 35.59
N MET A 503 8.66 16.56 34.51
CA MET A 503 9.36 17.84 34.55
C MET A 503 8.56 18.90 35.32
N HIS A 504 7.25 18.98 35.12
CA HIS A 504 6.39 19.88 35.89
C HIS A 504 6.37 19.53 37.39
N ARG A 505 6.22 18.26 37.76
CA ARG A 505 6.23 17.79 39.15
C ARG A 505 7.51 18.16 39.89
N HIS A 506 8.64 18.19 39.18
CA HIS A 506 9.94 18.51 39.76
C HIS A 506 10.43 19.95 39.49
N ASN A 507 9.59 20.79 38.86
CA ASN A 507 9.88 22.18 38.48
C ASN A 507 11.10 22.33 37.56
N LEU A 508 11.31 21.37 36.65
CA LEU A 508 12.36 21.39 35.64
C LEU A 508 11.85 22.17 34.42
N LYS A 509 12.29 23.42 34.26
CA LYS A 509 11.78 24.32 33.20
C LYS A 509 12.78 24.48 32.06
N ARG A 510 12.94 23.43 31.27
CA ARG A 510 13.76 23.45 30.04
C ARG A 510 12.99 22.82 28.88
N PRO A 511 13.30 23.18 27.63
CA PRO A 511 12.70 22.56 26.46
C PRO A 511 13.10 21.10 26.32
N LEU A 512 12.26 20.34 25.61
CA LEU A 512 12.43 18.91 25.39
C LEU A 512 12.79 18.63 23.93
N ILE A 513 13.66 17.66 23.70
CA ILE A 513 14.12 17.21 22.39
C ILE A 513 13.87 15.72 22.26
N LEU A 514 13.21 15.31 21.17
CA LEU A 514 13.08 13.91 20.79
C LEU A 514 14.28 13.52 19.90
N LEU A 515 15.28 12.83 20.45
CA LEU A 515 16.55 12.59 19.73
C LEU A 515 16.52 11.29 18.92
N ASN A 516 16.41 10.14 19.58
CA ASN A 516 16.25 8.86 18.87
C ASN A 516 14.79 8.46 18.89
N TRP A 517 14.22 8.34 17.71
CA TRP A 517 12.82 7.96 17.60
C TRP A 517 12.55 7.20 16.33
N ASN A 518 11.58 6.31 16.43
CA ASN A 518 11.08 5.58 15.27
C ASN A 518 9.56 5.40 15.39
N THR A 519 8.89 5.39 14.24
CA THR A 519 7.45 5.11 14.17
C THR A 519 7.21 3.61 14.17
N LEU A 520 5.96 3.18 14.02
CA LEU A 520 5.67 1.79 13.72
C LEU A 520 6.26 1.44 12.35
N THR A 521 7.17 0.46 12.34
CA THR A 521 7.91 0.05 11.14
C THR A 521 8.06 -1.43 10.98
N GLY A 522 7.96 -2.19 12.07
CA GLY A 522 8.39 -3.58 12.11
C GLY A 522 9.73 -3.70 12.85
N ASP A 523 10.18 -4.93 13.02
CA ASP A 523 11.38 -5.33 13.77
C ASP A 523 12.49 -5.88 12.87
N THR A 524 12.41 -5.68 11.55
CA THR A 524 13.42 -6.13 10.58
C THR A 524 13.93 -4.99 9.70
N PHE A 525 15.12 -5.16 9.12
CA PHE A 525 15.68 -4.21 8.14
C PHE A 525 14.74 -4.00 6.94
N ILE A 526 14.07 -5.06 6.49
CA ILE A 526 13.18 -5.03 5.33
C ILE A 526 11.95 -4.18 5.65
N THR A 527 11.25 -4.47 6.75
CA THR A 527 10.05 -3.72 7.16
C THR A 527 10.37 -2.24 7.42
N ASN A 528 11.49 -1.93 8.08
CA ASN A 528 11.91 -0.53 8.32
C ASN A 528 12.28 0.25 7.04
N GLY A 529 12.72 -0.45 5.99
CA GLY A 529 13.06 0.15 4.69
C GLY A 529 11.86 0.28 3.76
N GLU A 530 11.11 -0.80 3.59
CA GLU A 530 10.09 -0.94 2.55
C GLU A 530 8.71 -0.42 2.98
N TYR A 531 8.40 -0.41 4.28
CA TYR A 531 7.12 0.11 4.74
C TYR A 531 7.02 1.62 4.53
N PHE A 532 6.14 2.04 3.61
CA PHE A 532 5.88 3.45 3.38
C PHE A 532 5.07 4.05 4.53
N ARG A 533 5.69 4.98 5.24
CA ARG A 533 5.20 5.54 6.51
C ARG A 533 5.22 7.08 6.55
N GLY A 534 5.17 7.73 5.38
CA GLY A 534 5.22 9.18 5.26
C GLY A 534 4.18 9.87 6.13
N GLY A 535 2.90 9.52 5.94
CA GLY A 535 1.79 10.11 6.69
C GLY A 535 1.82 9.80 8.18
N ILE A 536 2.30 8.62 8.60
CA ILE A 536 2.55 8.31 10.01
C ILE A 536 3.59 9.27 10.61
N ILE A 537 4.71 9.49 9.91
CA ILE A 537 5.76 10.40 10.38
C ILE A 537 5.20 11.83 10.53
N ILE A 538 4.50 12.35 9.52
CA ILE A 538 4.02 13.74 9.57
C ILE A 538 2.93 13.95 10.62
N GLU A 539 2.09 12.93 10.87
CA GLU A 539 1.14 12.92 11.98
C GLU A 539 1.87 13.12 13.33
N GLN A 540 2.98 12.40 13.56
CA GLN A 540 3.76 12.54 14.78
C GLN A 540 4.41 13.93 14.88
N LEU A 541 4.97 14.46 13.78
CA LEU A 541 5.53 15.82 13.73
C LEU A 541 4.47 16.87 14.11
N LEU A 542 3.26 16.78 13.55
CA LEU A 542 2.18 17.71 13.87
C LEU A 542 1.78 17.63 15.36
N LYS A 543 1.60 16.42 15.90
CA LYS A 543 1.25 16.20 17.32
C LYS A 543 2.33 16.70 18.29
N LEU A 544 3.61 16.65 17.88
CA LEU A 544 4.75 17.02 18.71
C LEU A 544 5.13 18.49 18.61
N SER A 545 4.72 19.21 17.58
CA SER A 545 5.10 20.61 17.31
C SER A 545 4.91 21.55 18.50
N SER A 546 3.85 21.36 19.29
CA SER A 546 3.56 22.18 20.48
C SER A 546 4.23 21.69 21.77
N LYS A 547 4.96 20.58 21.73
CA LYS A 547 5.43 19.84 22.92
C LYS A 547 6.94 19.67 23.01
N VAL A 548 7.63 19.61 21.87
CA VAL A 548 9.09 19.47 21.80
C VAL A 548 9.66 20.60 20.94
N GLU A 549 10.85 21.07 21.30
CA GLU A 549 11.55 22.12 20.55
C GLU A 549 12.38 21.54 19.41
N GLY A 550 12.89 20.30 19.57
CA GLY A 550 13.79 19.71 18.60
C GLY A 550 13.54 18.23 18.32
N ILE A 551 13.96 17.83 17.11
CA ILE A 551 13.85 16.46 16.60
C ILE A 551 15.18 16.02 16.03
N GLY A 552 15.63 14.84 16.46
CA GLY A 552 16.84 14.19 16.01
C GLY A 552 16.63 13.29 14.79
N TYR A 553 17.64 13.23 13.94
CA TYR A 553 17.76 12.23 12.87
C TYR A 553 19.21 11.78 12.75
N TRP A 554 19.41 10.55 12.29
CA TRP A 554 20.71 10.17 11.74
C TRP A 554 20.87 10.72 10.33
N LEU A 555 22.08 11.18 10.02
CA LEU A 555 22.38 11.71 8.69
C LEU A 555 22.09 10.63 7.64
N ASN A 556 22.70 9.45 7.76
CA ASN A 556 22.51 8.38 6.79
C ASN A 556 22.59 6.98 7.41
N TYR A 557 22.15 6.00 6.63
CA TYR A 557 22.15 4.58 6.98
C TYR A 557 23.52 4.05 7.39
N ASP A 558 24.60 4.35 6.65
CA ASP A 558 25.94 3.82 6.93
C ASP A 558 26.48 4.30 8.28
N LEU A 559 26.24 5.57 8.60
CA LEU A 559 26.58 6.16 9.89
C LEU A 559 25.78 5.54 11.03
N HIS A 560 24.47 5.37 10.85
CA HIS A 560 23.62 4.79 11.89
C HIS A 560 24.00 3.32 12.17
N VAL A 561 24.06 2.48 11.13
CA VAL A 561 24.37 1.05 11.28
C VAL A 561 25.74 0.82 11.89
N SER A 562 26.76 1.61 11.49
CA SER A 562 28.10 1.50 12.09
C SER A 562 28.17 1.83 13.59
N HIS A 563 27.14 2.47 14.13
CA HIS A 563 27.01 2.78 15.57
C HIS A 563 26.07 1.83 16.31
N CYS A 564 25.33 0.97 15.61
CA CYS A 564 24.43 -0.01 16.22
C CYS A 564 25.19 -1.27 16.62
N ARG A 565 24.87 -1.86 17.79
CA ARG A 565 25.48 -3.14 18.23
C ARG A 565 24.68 -4.34 17.75
N ASN A 566 23.39 -4.15 17.50
CA ASN A 566 22.44 -5.19 17.11
C ASN A 566 21.27 -4.57 16.32
N GLU A 567 20.37 -5.42 15.81
CA GLU A 567 19.22 -4.97 15.00
C GLU A 567 18.21 -4.13 15.78
N ARG A 568 18.02 -4.39 17.09
CA ARG A 568 17.14 -3.58 17.93
C ARG A 568 17.67 -2.16 18.09
N ASP A 569 18.99 -2.00 18.27
CA ASP A 569 19.62 -0.68 18.33
C ASP A 569 19.33 0.11 17.04
N TYR A 570 19.39 -0.56 15.89
CA TYR A 570 19.09 0.06 14.58
C TYR A 570 17.61 0.44 14.43
N MET A 571 16.68 -0.27 15.07
CA MET A 571 15.26 0.09 15.05
C MET A 571 14.92 1.34 15.88
N ASN A 572 15.84 1.89 16.67
CA ASN A 572 15.54 2.97 17.63
C ASN A 572 15.53 4.39 17.05
N SER A 573 15.97 4.57 15.81
CA SER A 573 16.08 5.90 15.20
C SER A 573 15.77 5.88 13.70
N ILE A 574 15.67 7.07 13.10
CA ILE A 574 15.37 7.25 11.68
C ILE A 574 16.48 8.05 10.98
N GLU A 575 16.80 7.64 9.76
CA GLU A 575 17.86 8.19 8.92
C GLU A 575 17.30 8.97 7.73
N LEU A 576 17.89 10.13 7.44
CA LEU A 576 17.48 10.99 6.33
C LEU A 576 17.88 10.45 4.97
N PHE A 577 19.09 9.89 4.87
CA PHE A 577 19.62 9.30 3.65
C PHE A 577 19.82 7.80 3.80
N HIS A 578 19.64 7.08 2.70
CA HIS A 578 20.10 5.71 2.56
C HIS A 578 21.57 5.70 2.06
N GLN A 579 21.96 4.72 1.25
CA GLN A 579 23.26 4.70 0.58
C GLN A 579 23.38 5.85 -0.44
N TYR A 580 24.60 6.35 -0.64
CA TYR A 580 24.90 7.48 -1.53
C TYR A 580 24.09 8.73 -1.16
N ASN A 581 23.44 9.40 -2.12
CA ASN A 581 22.60 10.57 -1.88
C ASN A 581 21.09 10.26 -1.94
N GLY A 582 20.71 8.99 -1.74
CA GLY A 582 19.31 8.56 -1.75
C GLY A 582 18.55 9.10 -0.56
N LYS A 583 17.68 10.09 -0.77
CA LYS A 583 16.79 10.65 0.25
C LYS A 583 15.69 9.65 0.60
N ARG A 584 15.49 9.38 1.88
CA ARG A 584 14.42 8.50 2.37
C ARG A 584 13.11 9.29 2.53
N PRO A 585 11.94 8.64 2.59
CA PRO A 585 10.66 9.32 2.78
C PRO A 585 10.64 10.32 3.94
N VAL A 586 11.31 10.01 5.06
CA VAL A 586 11.46 10.92 6.22
C VAL A 586 12.15 12.24 5.89
N TYR A 587 13.09 12.25 4.94
CA TYR A 587 13.70 13.50 4.47
C TYR A 587 12.63 14.44 3.92
N PHE A 588 11.74 13.89 3.10
CA PHE A 588 10.68 14.66 2.47
C PHE A 588 9.58 15.02 3.45
N THR A 589 9.28 14.21 4.47
CA THR A 589 8.34 14.63 5.51
C THR A 589 8.89 15.81 6.32
N ALA A 590 10.17 15.82 6.67
CA ALA A 590 10.82 16.97 7.31
C ALA A 590 10.80 18.22 6.41
N LEU A 591 11.14 18.06 5.12
CA LEU A 591 11.06 19.15 4.14
C LEU A 591 9.64 19.72 3.99
N LEU A 592 8.63 18.86 3.83
CA LEU A 592 7.24 19.28 3.66
C LEU A 592 6.68 19.94 4.94
N PHE A 593 7.07 19.45 6.13
CA PHE A 593 6.71 20.10 7.39
C PHE A 593 7.33 21.50 7.52
N ASN A 594 8.61 21.64 7.18
CA ASN A 594 9.30 22.94 7.23
C ASN A 594 8.74 23.97 6.24
N LYS A 595 8.03 23.53 5.19
CA LYS A 595 7.33 24.43 4.25
C LYS A 595 6.08 25.07 4.85
N LEU A 596 5.49 24.48 5.88
CA LEU A 596 4.28 25.01 6.51
C LEU A 596 4.57 26.32 7.24
N THR A 597 3.63 27.25 7.12
CA THR A 597 3.68 28.51 7.88
C THR A 597 3.15 28.31 9.29
N SER A 598 3.49 29.23 10.20
CA SER A 598 3.14 29.09 11.61
C SER A 598 1.67 29.39 11.92
N ASN A 599 0.97 30.19 11.12
CA ASN A 599 -0.41 30.58 11.41
C ASN A 599 -1.40 29.50 10.98
N ILE A 600 -2.12 28.85 11.90
CA ILE A 600 -3.08 27.80 11.57
C ILE A 600 -4.46 28.41 11.25
N LEU A 601 -4.97 28.16 10.05
CA LEU A 601 -6.29 28.59 9.58
C LEU A 601 -7.38 27.52 9.77
N TYR A 602 -6.97 26.25 9.77
CA TYR A 602 -7.84 25.09 9.95
C TYR A 602 -7.01 23.87 10.36
N SER A 603 -7.57 22.99 11.19
CA SER A 603 -6.95 21.70 11.50
C SER A 603 -8.00 20.67 11.91
N ASP A 604 -7.87 19.45 11.40
CA ASP A 604 -8.56 18.24 11.86
C ASP A 604 -7.58 17.05 11.90
N ASP A 605 -8.08 15.82 12.08
CA ASP A 605 -7.23 14.63 12.24
C ASP A 605 -6.41 14.25 10.99
N THR A 606 -6.79 14.71 9.79
CA THR A 606 -6.15 14.34 8.50
C THR A 606 -5.78 15.53 7.62
N CYS A 607 -6.04 16.75 8.08
CA CYS A 607 -5.82 17.98 7.33
C CYS A 607 -5.38 19.13 8.25
N ILE A 608 -4.38 19.88 7.82
CA ILE A 608 -4.04 21.18 8.40
C ILE A 608 -3.87 22.23 7.31
N VAL A 609 -4.42 23.41 7.52
CA VAL A 609 -4.24 24.58 6.64
C VAL A 609 -3.51 25.66 7.41
N THR A 610 -2.42 26.15 6.85
CA THR A 610 -1.60 27.21 7.45
C THR A 610 -1.44 28.39 6.50
N GLY A 611 -1.30 29.61 7.01
CA GLY A 611 -0.95 30.80 6.23
C GLY A 611 -1.93 31.95 6.42
N THR A 612 -2.35 32.54 5.31
CA THR A 612 -3.25 33.70 5.22
C THR A 612 -4.30 33.44 4.14
N ASP A 613 -5.39 34.21 4.14
CA ASP A 613 -6.50 34.01 3.21
C ASP A 613 -6.08 34.07 1.73
N SER A 614 -5.01 34.81 1.40
CA SER A 614 -4.47 34.94 0.03
C SER A 614 -3.25 34.05 -0.25
N ASN A 615 -2.59 33.53 0.77
CA ASN A 615 -1.39 32.69 0.66
C ASN A 615 -1.41 31.64 1.76
N PHE A 616 -1.79 30.41 1.42
CA PHE A 616 -1.93 29.33 2.39
C PHE A 616 -1.38 28.01 1.86
N GLN A 617 -1.09 27.10 2.78
CA GLN A 617 -0.68 25.74 2.50
C GLN A 617 -1.68 24.77 3.10
N ILE A 618 -2.15 23.83 2.30
CA ILE A 618 -2.98 22.71 2.72
C ILE A 618 -2.07 21.48 2.83
N LEU A 619 -1.97 20.88 4.01
CA LEU A 619 -1.34 19.59 4.19
C LEU A 619 -2.42 18.56 4.51
N LEU A 620 -2.59 17.60 3.61
CA LEU A 620 -3.42 16.41 3.79
C LEU A 620 -2.52 15.20 3.96
N TYR A 621 -2.90 14.30 4.86
CA TYR A 621 -2.17 13.06 5.07
C TYR A 621 -3.11 11.93 5.51
N ASP A 622 -2.72 10.70 5.20
CA ASP A 622 -3.31 9.49 5.77
C ASP A 622 -2.30 8.84 6.71
N ALA A 623 -2.73 8.36 7.89
CA ALA A 623 -1.83 7.76 8.88
C ALA A 623 -2.46 6.47 9.44
N LYS A 624 -2.35 5.37 8.69
CA LYS A 624 -2.89 4.07 9.09
C LYS A 624 -1.82 3.25 9.80
N HIS A 625 -2.06 2.94 11.06
CA HIS A 625 -1.17 2.13 11.92
C HIS A 625 -1.67 0.68 11.95
N PHE A 626 -1.08 -0.19 11.12
CA PHE A 626 -1.40 -1.61 10.99
C PHE A 626 -0.10 -2.43 10.94
N ASN A 627 -0.19 -3.77 10.97
CA ASN A 627 0.99 -4.63 10.97
C ASN A 627 1.86 -4.41 9.70
N PRO A 628 3.12 -3.93 9.84
CA PRO A 628 3.98 -3.61 8.70
C PRO A 628 4.29 -4.80 7.79
N TYR A 629 4.27 -6.03 8.31
CA TYR A 629 4.47 -7.23 7.49
C TYR A 629 3.35 -7.46 6.49
N LEU A 630 2.12 -7.01 6.79
CA LEU A 630 1.00 -7.06 5.85
C LEU A 630 1.14 -6.01 4.73
N ALA A 631 1.93 -4.96 4.95
CA ALA A 631 2.18 -3.90 3.98
C ALA A 631 3.25 -4.27 2.94
N LEU A 632 4.15 -5.20 3.27
CA LEU A 632 5.26 -5.63 2.41
C LEU A 632 4.83 -6.60 1.31
N ASP A 633 3.74 -7.31 1.54
CA ASP A 633 3.22 -8.25 0.57
C ASP A 633 2.56 -7.45 -0.57
N ASN A 634 3.24 -7.35 -1.70
CA ASN A 634 2.71 -6.71 -2.91
C ASN A 634 1.37 -7.34 -3.36
N GLN A 635 1.05 -8.56 -2.89
CA GLN A 635 -0.23 -9.23 -3.15
C GLN A 635 -1.35 -8.83 -2.18
N MET A 636 -1.04 -8.26 -1.01
CA MET A 636 -2.05 -7.60 -0.17
C MET A 636 -2.29 -6.18 -0.69
N ASN A 637 -3.31 -6.05 -1.53
CA ASN A 637 -3.96 -4.78 -1.83
C ASN A 637 -4.58 -4.17 -0.56
N MET A 638 -3.76 -3.67 0.38
CA MET A 638 -4.13 -2.57 1.28
C MET A 638 -3.96 -1.22 0.57
N ARG A 639 -4.18 -1.19 -0.75
CA ARG A 639 -4.40 0.01 -1.56
C ARG A 639 -5.79 0.57 -1.26
N ALA A 640 -6.09 0.83 0.00
CA ALA A 640 -7.25 1.62 0.37
C ALA A 640 -6.97 3.04 -0.13
N THR A 641 -7.41 3.31 -1.36
CA THR A 641 -7.33 4.63 -1.96
C THR A 641 -8.60 5.37 -1.56
N GLU A 642 -8.44 6.52 -0.93
CA GLU A 642 -9.55 7.37 -0.52
C GLU A 642 -9.59 8.59 -1.44
N MET A 643 -10.78 8.91 -1.97
CA MET A 643 -10.98 10.16 -2.71
C MET A 643 -11.42 11.25 -1.74
N ILE A 644 -10.59 12.27 -1.59
CA ILE A 644 -10.87 13.44 -0.77
C ILE A 644 -11.33 14.58 -1.67
N HIS A 645 -12.59 14.97 -1.50
CA HIS A 645 -13.17 16.16 -2.09
C HIS A 645 -13.02 17.32 -1.10
N LEU A 646 -12.16 18.28 -1.41
CA LEU A 646 -11.84 19.40 -0.55
C LEU A 646 -12.37 20.69 -1.15
N ASN A 647 -13.22 21.40 -0.41
CA ASN A 647 -13.76 22.70 -0.77
C ASN A 647 -13.29 23.73 0.27
N ILE A 648 -12.59 24.78 -0.17
CA ILE A 648 -12.26 25.94 0.65
C ILE A 648 -13.11 27.11 0.18
N ASN A 649 -13.97 27.60 1.06
CA ASN A 649 -14.95 28.63 0.75
C ASN A 649 -14.47 30.03 1.20
N ALA A 650 -15.14 31.06 0.68
CA ALA A 650 -14.93 32.46 1.03
C ALA A 650 -13.52 32.98 0.71
N LEU A 651 -12.95 32.53 -0.41
CA LEU A 651 -11.71 33.07 -0.97
C LEU A 651 -11.98 34.34 -1.78
N GLU A 652 -10.97 35.19 -1.89
CA GLU A 652 -11.05 36.39 -2.73
C GLU A 652 -11.02 36.03 -4.22
N ASP A 653 -11.82 36.75 -5.01
CA ASP A 653 -11.84 36.59 -6.47
C ASP A 653 -10.46 36.86 -7.11
N GLY A 654 -10.03 35.99 -8.01
CA GLY A 654 -8.88 36.20 -8.89
C GLY A 654 -8.06 34.94 -9.18
N MET A 655 -6.93 35.15 -9.83
CA MET A 655 -6.03 34.07 -10.25
C MET A 655 -5.10 33.62 -9.13
N TYR A 656 -5.04 32.31 -8.91
CA TYR A 656 -4.16 31.66 -7.95
C TYR A 656 -3.20 30.70 -8.65
N LYS A 657 -1.97 30.67 -8.14
CA LYS A 657 -0.98 29.63 -8.45
C LYS A 657 -1.09 28.51 -7.44
N ILE A 658 -1.18 27.28 -7.95
CA ILE A 658 -1.16 26.07 -7.14
C ILE A 658 0.15 25.32 -7.38
N LYS A 659 0.83 24.93 -6.30
CA LYS A 659 1.90 23.93 -6.34
C LYS A 659 1.50 22.75 -5.46
N HIS A 660 1.37 21.58 -6.06
CA HIS A 660 0.91 20.38 -5.39
C HIS A 660 2.04 19.36 -5.32
N PHE A 661 2.55 19.14 -4.12
CA PHE A 661 3.51 18.08 -3.79
C PHE A 661 2.76 16.83 -3.34
N THR A 662 3.09 15.68 -3.93
CA THR A 662 2.56 14.37 -3.55
C THR A 662 3.71 13.46 -3.14
N LEU A 663 3.66 12.97 -1.89
CA LEU A 663 4.61 12.03 -1.31
C LEU A 663 3.85 10.79 -0.85
N ASP A 664 4.01 9.69 -1.58
CA ASP A 664 3.35 8.41 -1.31
C ASP A 664 4.25 7.23 -1.76
N LYS A 665 3.73 5.99 -1.67
CA LYS A 665 4.48 4.79 -2.06
C LYS A 665 4.85 4.73 -3.55
N GLU A 666 4.18 5.50 -4.41
CA GLU A 666 4.42 5.61 -5.84
C GLU A 666 5.27 6.85 -6.18
N ASN A 667 5.25 7.88 -5.32
CA ASN A 667 5.89 9.18 -5.49
C ASN A 667 6.79 9.50 -4.29
N GLY A 668 8.11 9.29 -4.42
CA GLY A 668 9.07 9.58 -3.33
C GLY A 668 9.50 8.38 -2.49
N ALA A 669 9.07 7.16 -2.85
CA ALA A 669 9.46 5.92 -2.19
C ALA A 669 10.75 5.33 -2.78
N LEU A 670 11.89 5.63 -2.13
CA LEU A 670 13.23 5.21 -2.56
C LEU A 670 13.37 3.69 -2.75
N PHE A 671 12.95 2.88 -1.79
CA PHE A 671 13.20 1.42 -1.79
C PHE A 671 12.54 0.68 -2.96
N ASN A 672 11.33 1.10 -3.36
CA ASN A 672 10.61 0.51 -4.49
C ASN A 672 11.38 0.67 -5.81
N LEU A 673 12.00 1.83 -6.01
CA LEU A 673 12.83 2.10 -7.18
C LEU A 673 14.18 1.39 -7.06
N TRP A 674 14.78 1.42 -5.87
CA TRP A 674 16.09 0.83 -5.60
C TRP A 674 16.11 -0.68 -5.90
N ARG A 675 15.07 -1.43 -5.49
CA ARG A 675 14.94 -2.87 -5.77
C ARG A 675 14.77 -3.20 -7.25
N LYS A 676 14.03 -2.39 -8.00
CA LYS A 676 13.83 -2.59 -9.45
C LYS A 676 15.14 -2.51 -10.25
N HIS A 677 16.13 -1.81 -9.71
CA HIS A 677 17.42 -1.57 -10.37
C HIS A 677 18.61 -2.21 -9.64
N HIS A 678 18.37 -3.05 -8.62
CA HIS A 678 19.44 -3.70 -7.87
C HIS A 678 20.05 -4.83 -8.70
N THR A 679 21.35 -4.70 -9.02
CA THR A 679 22.12 -5.77 -9.66
C THR A 679 23.01 -6.48 -8.65
N ILE A 680 23.38 -7.73 -8.93
CA ILE A 680 24.31 -8.50 -8.10
C ILE A 680 25.70 -7.85 -7.94
N HIS A 681 26.03 -6.87 -8.79
CA HIS A 681 27.30 -6.12 -8.74
C HIS A 681 27.13 -4.71 -8.17
N GLY A 682 25.96 -4.38 -7.62
CA GLY A 682 25.59 -3.02 -7.21
C GLY A 682 25.14 -2.17 -8.40
N MET A 683 24.80 -0.91 -8.14
CA MET A 683 24.42 0.04 -9.19
C MET A 683 25.60 0.94 -9.55
N ASP A 684 25.74 1.25 -10.84
CA ASP A 684 26.62 2.31 -11.30
C ASP A 684 26.07 3.70 -10.93
N LYS A 685 26.89 4.74 -11.17
CA LYS A 685 26.54 6.11 -10.84
C LYS A 685 25.30 6.63 -11.57
N ASP A 686 25.12 6.30 -12.85
CA ASP A 686 23.98 6.79 -13.64
C ASP A 686 22.68 6.17 -13.13
N SER A 687 22.73 4.89 -12.77
CA SER A 687 21.63 4.15 -12.12
C SER A 687 21.28 4.76 -10.76
N ILE A 688 22.28 5.07 -9.92
CA ILE A 688 22.09 5.74 -8.62
C ILE A 688 21.47 7.13 -8.81
N ASP A 689 22.00 7.93 -9.73
CA ASP A 689 21.51 9.28 -10.00
C ASP A 689 20.08 9.26 -10.56
N TYR A 690 19.73 8.25 -11.38
CA TYR A 690 18.37 8.04 -11.84
C TYR A 690 17.42 7.71 -10.69
N VAL A 691 17.76 6.73 -9.84
CA VAL A 691 16.94 6.35 -8.67
C VAL A 691 16.75 7.56 -7.76
N ASN A 692 17.81 8.32 -7.49
CA ASN A 692 17.74 9.53 -6.65
C ASN A 692 16.80 10.58 -7.24
N ARG A 693 16.83 10.83 -8.56
CA ARG A 693 15.90 11.77 -9.21
C ARG A 693 14.45 11.33 -9.15
N MET A 694 14.19 10.03 -9.36
CA MET A 694 12.85 9.46 -9.34
C MET A 694 12.26 9.34 -7.92
N SER A 695 13.11 9.42 -6.89
CA SER A 695 12.70 9.30 -5.48
C SER A 695 12.25 10.63 -4.86
N PHE A 696 11.99 11.68 -5.64
CA PHE A 696 11.43 12.93 -5.13
C PHE A 696 9.89 12.89 -5.11
N PRO A 697 9.23 13.67 -4.22
CA PRO A 697 7.80 13.91 -4.29
C PRO A 697 7.41 14.44 -5.68
N LYS A 698 6.28 13.96 -6.20
CA LYS A 698 5.71 14.48 -7.45
C LYS A 698 5.30 15.94 -7.23
N LEU A 699 5.66 16.81 -8.17
CA LEU A 699 5.28 18.23 -8.15
C LEU A 699 4.44 18.57 -9.37
N GLU A 700 3.24 19.07 -9.13
CA GLU A 700 2.35 19.63 -10.15
C GLU A 700 2.18 21.13 -9.92
N VAL A 701 2.20 21.91 -11.01
CA VAL A 701 2.06 23.37 -10.95
C VAL A 701 1.07 23.80 -12.00
N TYR A 702 0.04 24.53 -11.58
CA TYR A 702 -0.99 25.05 -12.46
C TYR A 702 -1.59 26.32 -11.88
N ASP A 703 -2.26 27.09 -12.73
CA ASP A 703 -3.01 28.28 -12.33
C ASP A 703 -4.51 27.96 -12.35
N ILE A 704 -5.26 28.56 -11.42
CA ILE A 704 -6.70 28.40 -11.31
C ILE A 704 -7.33 29.77 -11.04
N ASP A 705 -8.44 30.06 -11.71
CA ASP A 705 -9.26 31.24 -11.45
C ASP A 705 -10.30 30.87 -10.37
N ILE A 706 -10.27 31.60 -9.25
CA ILE A 706 -11.12 31.31 -8.09
C ILE A 706 -12.03 32.52 -7.89
N THR A 707 -13.34 32.28 -7.84
CA THR A 707 -14.34 33.33 -7.57
C THR A 707 -14.68 33.42 -6.08
N GLU A 708 -15.13 32.30 -5.50
CA GLU A 708 -15.47 32.20 -4.07
C GLU A 708 -14.97 30.91 -3.41
N THR A 709 -14.91 29.80 -4.17
CA THR A 709 -14.57 28.47 -3.65
C THR A 709 -13.47 27.81 -4.46
N LEU A 710 -12.46 27.27 -3.77
CA LEU A 710 -11.47 26.35 -4.33
C LEU A 710 -11.93 24.91 -4.10
N ALA A 711 -12.22 24.18 -5.17
CA ALA A 711 -12.57 22.77 -5.12
C ALA A 711 -11.42 21.90 -5.66
N LEU A 712 -10.96 20.95 -4.87
CA LEU A 712 -9.88 20.02 -5.21
C LEU A 712 -10.32 18.58 -4.98
N ASN A 713 -10.03 17.71 -5.96
CA ASN A 713 -10.27 16.26 -5.85
C ASN A 713 -8.92 15.58 -5.73
N ILE A 714 -8.67 14.96 -4.58
CA ILE A 714 -7.36 14.42 -4.22
C ILE A 714 -7.48 12.93 -3.99
N LYS A 715 -6.68 12.18 -4.74
CA LYS A 715 -6.53 10.74 -4.59
C LYS A 715 -5.51 10.46 -3.50
N MET A 716 -5.97 10.09 -2.30
CA MET A 716 -5.11 9.76 -1.16
C MET A 716 -4.79 8.27 -1.15
N ILE A 717 -3.51 7.94 -1.32
CA ILE A 717 -2.99 6.58 -1.14
C ILE A 717 -2.68 6.36 0.34
N THR A 718 -2.89 5.13 0.85
CA THR A 718 -2.53 4.76 2.23
C THR A 718 -1.16 5.29 2.65
N ASN A 719 -1.11 5.91 3.83
CA ASN A 719 0.09 6.55 4.39
C ASN A 719 0.69 7.69 3.54
N GLY A 720 -0.01 8.19 2.54
CA GLY A 720 0.41 9.27 1.65
C GLY A 720 0.29 10.67 2.28
N ILE A 721 0.94 11.63 1.64
CA ILE A 721 0.94 13.05 2.00
C ILE A 721 0.76 13.90 0.74
N HIS A 722 -0.13 14.89 0.83
CA HIS A 722 -0.23 15.95 -0.16
C HIS A 722 -0.03 17.31 0.50
N LEU A 723 0.95 18.08 0.02
CA LEU A 723 1.13 19.49 0.39
C LEU A 723 0.78 20.37 -0.80
N ILE A 724 -0.21 21.23 -0.65
CA ILE A 724 -0.70 22.12 -1.70
C ILE A 724 -0.44 23.56 -1.27
N GLU A 725 0.51 24.23 -1.93
CA GLU A 725 0.78 25.65 -1.75
C GLU A 725 -0.16 26.44 -2.69
N VAL A 726 -1.00 27.30 -2.12
CA VAL A 726 -1.95 28.15 -2.83
C VAL A 726 -1.55 29.60 -2.66
N LYS A 727 -1.28 30.28 -3.78
CA LYS A 727 -0.77 31.66 -3.78
C LYS A 727 -1.55 32.53 -4.76
N ARG A 728 -2.24 33.56 -4.27
CA ARG A 728 -2.90 34.55 -5.14
C ARG A 728 -1.87 35.36 -5.92
N TYR A 729 -2.10 35.57 -7.21
CA TYR A 729 -1.29 36.53 -7.96
C TYR A 729 -1.63 37.97 -7.52
N PRO A 730 -0.65 38.90 -7.56
CA PRO A 730 -0.96 40.31 -7.39
C PRO A 730 -1.98 40.74 -8.44
N SER A 731 -3.00 41.50 -8.03
CA SER A 731 -3.93 42.11 -8.97
C SER A 731 -3.17 43.02 -9.93
N SER A 732 -3.32 42.78 -11.24
CA SER A 732 -2.69 43.52 -12.33
C SER A 732 -2.95 45.02 -12.29
#